data_AF-A0A6J4E337-F1
#
_entry.id   AF-A0A6J4E337-F1
#
_cell.length_a   1.000
_cell.length_b   1.000
_cell.length_c   1.000
_cell.angle_alpha   90.00
_cell.angle_beta   90.00
_cell.angle_gamma   90.00
#
_symmetry.space_group_name_H-M   'P 1'
#
loop_
_entity.id
_entity.type
_entity.pdbx_description
1 polymer ?
#
loop_
_entity_poly.entity_id
_entity_poly.type
_entity_poly.pdbx_seq_one_letter_code
_entity_poly.pdbx_strand_id
1 'polypeptide(L)'
;MQHYQADTRQQARIDLLEAFLDRQLDALPERDALLAEDGYQHPFWDEVDGLALADAFLAEAGPEGQQALVDALVFPRSLRHDETDHAYIRQRLLQIVSQAGVEAYPSPYGFQALERRVRHMLVHAFEDSDHALQPGYKADNHWGYPSGAWATPGLAECLALLAGHPVDEAWLDLAQWLLGGEWDRPNPASNAYYPRLAEVYQGKATEAIRRFAVGLAEAGRLEATLHERAVRTWAESLCTLPPLVQGDSTGEQRLDALNAEFVDHALTQLPDSATLLRSLIDEPGTSTAHWLLAGVREVARLGLEPEALERHYENHQGRALTALLDIGHLEKDEEAALAEQLAGFPRASLLTALPFSGAASEAVLDALGWGDLKPLQRLYLDLALATDHSGRQVEDLQSSDDPELGVVDRDALQAALDQADAGHLADYLAALEGTPWAFPNTRLLLDAFRGLERKALEKKLQRHAQAALRAYGLLPTRGADETRERYLALKRYHREVERYGAERQANSQAAIQAGLENLARTAGYGDATRLEWAMEAEIAEQTPDRLHLDGYDLWLELQGLNPVMVASKGGKRLKSVPAALRKHDGHAELKTLQGRMKDQIRRFRLTLEAMMARGEALEPAQLRQLLRMPAARLLLDHLVLRDGDGLLGWLDGDAFALRPLTGPARPIEGPLLIAHPLHLYEAGALSAWQQALVAQRRVQPFKQVFRELYLLTPAERENGLKSMRFAGHVLRSAVAARLLRARGWTTHDGEEVFRNWGQGLYAFVDFPDAQRYLALTETITLQAIEFVRDRAPLPLEEVPPLVFSETLRDADLIVSVAFTGETGTHAGSAEVIQRRAELVQALVGNLGLANVRCEGHHAHITGSRARYRLHLGSGVIHIEPGNYLCIVPAGKPADDLYLPFADSDARTSEIISKLFLLLDDGAIDDPSILEQIRRSEVPA
;
A
#
# COMPACT_ATOMS: atom_id res chain seq x y z
N MET A 1 -44.72 -19.02 -20.68
CA MET A 1 -43.34 -19.50 -20.58
C MET A 1 -43.05 -20.55 -21.65
N GLN A 2 -43.04 -20.13 -22.92
CA GLN A 2 -42.53 -20.81 -24.13
C GLN A 2 -43.13 -20.10 -25.36
N HIS A 3 -42.77 -18.83 -25.59
CA HIS A 3 -43.27 -18.10 -26.76
C HIS A 3 -42.19 -17.60 -27.72
N TYR A 4 -40.92 -17.55 -27.32
CA TYR A 4 -39.80 -17.18 -28.21
C TYR A 4 -38.91 -18.38 -28.53
N GLN A 5 -39.19 -19.08 -29.64
CA GLN A 5 -38.41 -20.22 -30.12
C GLN A 5 -38.11 -20.09 -31.61
N ALA A 6 -36.96 -20.61 -32.03
CA ALA A 6 -36.58 -20.69 -33.43
C ALA A 6 -37.58 -21.55 -34.22
N ASP A 7 -38.00 -21.08 -35.39
CA ASP A 7 -38.77 -21.91 -36.33
C ASP A 7 -37.89 -23.01 -36.95
N THR A 8 -38.48 -23.92 -37.71
CA THR A 8 -37.75 -25.06 -38.31
C THR A 8 -36.60 -24.61 -39.22
N ARG A 9 -36.71 -23.46 -39.89
CA ARG A 9 -35.68 -22.95 -40.79
C ARG A 9 -34.57 -22.26 -40.01
N GLN A 10 -34.91 -21.49 -38.98
CA GLN A 10 -33.97 -20.88 -38.06
C GLN A 10 -33.17 -21.95 -37.32
N GLN A 11 -33.84 -23.01 -36.84
CA GLN A 11 -33.19 -24.14 -36.19
C GLN A 11 -32.19 -24.84 -37.12
N ALA A 12 -32.54 -25.05 -38.39
CA ALA A 12 -31.63 -25.64 -39.37
C ALA A 12 -30.36 -24.79 -39.61
N ARG A 13 -30.47 -23.46 -39.55
CA ARG A 13 -29.33 -22.55 -39.64
C ARG A 13 -28.47 -22.56 -38.36
N ILE A 14 -29.08 -22.65 -37.20
CA ILE A 14 -28.37 -22.82 -35.92
C ILE A 14 -27.58 -24.14 -35.94
N ASP A 15 -28.23 -25.23 -36.33
CA ASP A 15 -27.61 -26.56 -36.41
C ASP A 15 -26.42 -26.57 -37.40
N LEU A 16 -26.47 -25.75 -38.47
CA LEU A 16 -25.36 -25.58 -39.42
C LEU A 16 -24.12 -24.97 -38.74
N LEU A 17 -24.30 -23.93 -37.93
CA LEU A 17 -23.21 -23.30 -37.19
C LEU A 17 -22.70 -24.21 -36.07
N GLU A 18 -23.59 -24.89 -35.34
CA GLU A 18 -23.19 -25.89 -34.33
C GLU A 18 -22.31 -26.98 -34.95
N ALA A 19 -22.69 -27.51 -36.11
CA ALA A 19 -21.91 -28.53 -36.81
C ALA A 19 -20.53 -28.01 -37.27
N PHE A 20 -20.41 -26.73 -37.60
CA PHE A 20 -19.12 -26.10 -37.87
C PHE A 20 -18.25 -26.02 -36.61
N LEU A 21 -18.82 -25.51 -35.51
CA LEU A 21 -18.09 -25.33 -34.26
C LEU A 21 -17.69 -26.66 -33.62
N ASP A 22 -18.52 -27.70 -33.70
CA ASP A 22 -18.14 -29.05 -33.25
C ASP A 22 -16.89 -29.55 -34.00
N ARG A 23 -16.77 -29.29 -35.31
CA ARG A 23 -15.56 -29.64 -36.07
C ARG A 23 -14.34 -28.82 -35.68
N GLN A 24 -14.50 -27.54 -35.37
CA GLN A 24 -13.40 -26.70 -34.90
C GLN A 24 -12.93 -27.17 -33.52
N LEU A 25 -13.87 -27.46 -32.62
CA LEU A 25 -13.59 -27.98 -31.28
C LEU A 25 -12.91 -29.35 -31.32
N ASP A 26 -13.36 -30.25 -32.21
CA ASP A 26 -12.73 -31.56 -32.44
C ASP A 26 -11.30 -31.44 -32.99
N ALA A 27 -10.96 -30.34 -33.67
CA ALA A 27 -9.64 -30.11 -34.24
C ALA A 27 -8.64 -29.43 -33.26
N LEU A 28 -9.09 -29.02 -32.06
CA LEU A 28 -8.24 -28.33 -31.09
C LEU A 28 -7.26 -29.31 -30.40
N PRO A 29 -5.94 -29.02 -30.39
CA PRO A 29 -4.93 -29.89 -29.78
C PRO A 29 -5.09 -30.12 -28.26
N GLU A 30 -5.69 -29.16 -27.55
CA GLU A 30 -5.84 -29.15 -26.08
C GLU A 30 -7.29 -29.43 -25.63
N ARG A 31 -8.14 -29.93 -26.55
CA ARG A 31 -9.57 -30.21 -26.31
C ARG A 31 -9.82 -31.00 -25.01
N ASP A 32 -9.02 -32.03 -24.74
CA ASP A 32 -9.22 -32.91 -23.58
C ASP A 32 -8.90 -32.20 -22.25
N ALA A 33 -8.04 -31.18 -22.26
CA ALA A 33 -7.77 -30.34 -21.09
C ALA A 33 -8.92 -29.35 -20.84
N LEU A 34 -9.44 -28.74 -21.91
CA LEU A 34 -10.62 -27.85 -21.87
C LEU A 34 -11.88 -28.56 -21.36
N LEU A 35 -12.03 -29.86 -21.64
CA LEU A 35 -13.14 -30.69 -21.20
C LEU A 35 -12.98 -31.26 -19.78
N ALA A 36 -11.82 -31.08 -19.12
CA ALA A 36 -11.52 -31.70 -17.82
C ALA A 36 -11.56 -30.74 -16.62
N GLU A 37 -11.54 -29.43 -16.84
CA GLU A 37 -11.66 -28.39 -15.80
C GLU A 37 -13.03 -27.69 -15.87
N ASP A 38 -13.54 -27.21 -14.72
CA ASP A 38 -14.78 -26.41 -14.64
C ASP A 38 -14.62 -25.12 -15.47
N GLY A 39 -15.00 -25.17 -16.76
CA GLY A 39 -14.58 -24.29 -17.86
C GLY A 39 -15.03 -22.82 -17.83
N TYR A 40 -15.38 -22.26 -16.67
CA TYR A 40 -15.83 -20.87 -16.53
C TYR A 40 -14.67 -19.85 -16.46
N GLN A 41 -13.44 -20.27 -16.12
CA GLN A 41 -12.29 -19.35 -15.93
C GLN A 41 -11.01 -19.82 -16.65
N HIS A 42 -11.13 -20.64 -17.69
CA HIS A 42 -9.96 -21.13 -18.42
C HIS A 42 -9.37 -20.02 -19.32
N PRO A 43 -8.04 -19.77 -19.28
CA PRO A 43 -7.37 -18.72 -20.08
C PRO A 43 -7.62 -18.80 -21.58
N PHE A 44 -7.94 -19.99 -22.09
CA PHE A 44 -8.32 -20.24 -23.49
C PHE A 44 -9.35 -19.25 -24.04
N TRP A 45 -10.35 -18.86 -23.24
CA TRP A 45 -11.41 -17.97 -23.74
C TRP A 45 -10.90 -16.58 -24.12
N ASP A 46 -9.80 -16.13 -23.53
CA ASP A 46 -9.15 -14.86 -23.86
C ASP A 46 -8.36 -14.94 -25.18
N GLU A 47 -8.05 -16.16 -25.65
CA GLU A 47 -7.31 -16.42 -26.90
C GLU A 47 -8.23 -16.78 -28.08
N VAL A 48 -9.53 -16.98 -27.85
CA VAL A 48 -10.48 -17.30 -28.93
C VAL A 48 -10.76 -16.06 -29.78
N ASP A 49 -10.24 -16.07 -31.01
CA ASP A 49 -10.60 -15.08 -32.03
C ASP A 49 -11.98 -15.40 -32.63
N GLY A 50 -13.02 -14.85 -32.00
CA GLY A 50 -14.41 -15.04 -32.43
C GLY A 50 -14.70 -14.53 -33.84
N LEU A 51 -14.03 -13.45 -34.27
CA LEU A 51 -14.22 -12.87 -35.59
C LEU A 51 -13.58 -13.75 -36.68
N ALA A 52 -12.36 -14.25 -36.46
CA ALA A 52 -11.73 -15.17 -37.39
C ALA A 52 -12.54 -16.45 -37.60
N LEU A 53 -13.14 -16.98 -36.52
CA LEU A 53 -14.06 -18.13 -36.61
C LEU A 53 -15.35 -17.79 -37.36
N ALA A 54 -15.91 -16.59 -37.16
CA ALA A 54 -17.08 -16.13 -37.91
C ALA A 54 -16.76 -16.01 -39.41
N ASP A 55 -15.60 -15.47 -39.77
CA ASP A 55 -15.14 -15.35 -41.16
C ASP A 55 -14.96 -16.72 -41.82
N ALA A 56 -14.33 -17.66 -41.11
CA ALA A 56 -14.17 -19.03 -41.57
C ALA A 56 -15.51 -19.72 -41.80
N PHE A 57 -16.47 -19.51 -40.89
CA PHE A 57 -17.83 -20.03 -41.04
C PHE A 57 -18.56 -19.41 -42.24
N LEU A 58 -18.50 -18.08 -42.40
CA LEU A 58 -19.13 -17.37 -43.52
C LEU A 58 -18.59 -17.82 -44.88
N ALA A 59 -17.29 -18.10 -44.96
CA ALA A 59 -16.66 -18.66 -46.17
C ALA A 59 -17.19 -20.07 -46.52
N GLU A 60 -17.56 -20.87 -45.51
CA GLU A 60 -18.06 -22.24 -45.70
C GLU A 60 -19.58 -22.31 -45.94
N ALA A 61 -20.36 -21.54 -45.16
CA ALA A 61 -21.81 -21.62 -45.10
C ALA A 61 -22.53 -20.90 -46.26
N GLY A 62 -21.83 -20.04 -47.01
CA GLY A 62 -22.41 -19.33 -48.14
C GLY A 62 -23.53 -18.35 -47.73
N PRO A 63 -24.57 -18.14 -48.57
CA PRO A 63 -25.57 -17.08 -48.37
C PRO A 63 -26.39 -17.16 -47.08
N GLU A 64 -26.50 -18.33 -46.47
CA GLU A 64 -27.26 -18.52 -45.23
C GLU A 64 -26.40 -18.31 -43.97
N GLY A 65 -25.06 -18.19 -44.11
CA GLY A 65 -24.13 -18.07 -42.97
C GLY A 65 -24.38 -16.83 -42.10
N GLN A 66 -24.63 -15.67 -42.71
CA GLN A 66 -24.91 -14.45 -41.94
C GLN A 66 -26.22 -14.55 -41.15
N GLN A 67 -27.24 -15.22 -41.71
CA GLN A 67 -28.50 -15.46 -41.01
C GLN A 67 -28.34 -16.51 -39.91
N ALA A 68 -27.44 -17.49 -40.09
CA ALA A 68 -27.12 -18.49 -39.08
C ALA A 68 -26.44 -17.89 -37.85
N LEU A 69 -25.48 -16.97 -38.04
CA LEU A 69 -24.88 -16.21 -36.93
C LEU A 69 -25.94 -15.41 -36.16
N VAL A 70 -26.83 -14.72 -36.87
CA VAL A 70 -27.93 -13.98 -36.24
C VAL A 70 -28.88 -14.90 -35.47
N ASP A 71 -29.36 -15.98 -36.08
CA ASP A 71 -30.31 -16.89 -35.45
C ASP A 71 -29.71 -17.61 -34.22
N ALA A 72 -28.46 -18.03 -34.31
CA ALA A 72 -27.74 -18.65 -33.19
C ALA A 72 -27.54 -17.68 -32.03
N LEU A 73 -27.34 -16.40 -32.33
CA LEU A 73 -27.27 -15.35 -31.34
C LEU A 73 -28.64 -15.10 -30.69
N VAL A 74 -29.70 -14.89 -31.49
CA VAL A 74 -31.00 -14.47 -30.93
C VAL A 74 -31.85 -15.61 -30.36
N PHE A 75 -31.54 -16.87 -30.64
CA PHE A 75 -32.23 -18.04 -30.09
C PHE A 75 -31.25 -18.99 -29.37
N PRO A 76 -30.71 -18.59 -28.20
CA PRO A 76 -29.79 -19.43 -27.45
C PRO A 76 -30.50 -20.68 -26.88
N ARG A 77 -29.82 -21.83 -26.88
CA ARG A 77 -30.32 -23.05 -26.21
C ARG A 77 -30.16 -22.94 -24.68
N SER A 78 -31.18 -23.31 -23.92
CA SER A 78 -31.02 -23.49 -22.46
C SER A 78 -30.35 -24.83 -22.19
N LEU A 79 -29.07 -24.84 -21.78
CA LEU A 79 -28.42 -26.05 -21.26
C LEU A 79 -29.02 -26.42 -19.90
N ARG A 80 -29.20 -27.72 -19.67
CA ARG A 80 -29.48 -28.25 -18.33
C ARG A 80 -28.16 -28.50 -17.58
N HIS A 81 -28.23 -28.52 -16.25
CA HIS A 81 -27.07 -28.77 -15.36
C HIS A 81 -26.48 -30.19 -15.49
N ASP A 82 -27.08 -31.07 -16.29
CA ASP A 82 -26.68 -32.47 -16.52
C ASP A 82 -26.08 -32.72 -17.92
N GLU A 83 -25.81 -31.67 -18.69
CA GLU A 83 -25.21 -31.80 -20.03
C GLU A 83 -23.67 -31.85 -19.96
N THR A 84 -23.05 -32.69 -20.79
CA THR A 84 -21.60 -32.94 -20.86
C THR A 84 -20.78 -31.66 -21.08
N ASP A 85 -19.55 -31.59 -20.58
CA ASP A 85 -18.60 -30.46 -20.74
C ASP A 85 -18.48 -29.98 -22.20
N HIS A 86 -18.62 -30.89 -23.17
CA HIS A 86 -18.61 -30.59 -24.59
C HIS A 86 -19.77 -29.70 -25.08
N ALA A 87 -20.98 -29.92 -24.57
CA ALA A 87 -22.16 -29.15 -24.96
C ALA A 87 -22.08 -27.72 -24.41
N TYR A 88 -21.52 -27.58 -23.20
CA TYR A 88 -21.25 -26.30 -22.57
C TYR A 88 -20.22 -25.47 -23.35
N ILE A 89 -19.08 -26.06 -23.69
CA ILE A 89 -18.02 -25.39 -24.46
C ILE A 89 -18.52 -25.00 -25.86
N ARG A 90 -19.25 -25.88 -26.56
CA ARG A 90 -19.85 -25.52 -27.86
C ARG A 90 -20.77 -24.31 -27.72
N GLN A 91 -21.63 -24.27 -26.70
CA GLN A 91 -22.53 -23.13 -26.53
C GLN A 91 -21.76 -21.83 -26.30
N ARG A 92 -20.69 -21.87 -25.49
CA ARG A 92 -19.86 -20.69 -25.25
C ARG A 92 -19.18 -20.20 -26.53
N LEU A 93 -18.65 -21.10 -27.35
CA LEU A 93 -18.13 -20.77 -28.69
C LEU A 93 -19.23 -20.20 -29.59
N LEU A 94 -20.43 -20.77 -29.56
CA LEU A 94 -21.58 -20.30 -30.33
C LEU A 94 -21.89 -18.83 -29.99
N GLN A 95 -21.86 -18.46 -28.71
CA GLN A 95 -22.07 -17.08 -28.25
C GLN A 95 -20.97 -16.15 -28.77
N ILE A 96 -19.70 -16.49 -28.54
CA ILE A 96 -18.54 -15.67 -28.93
C ILE A 96 -18.53 -15.40 -30.44
N VAL A 97 -18.65 -16.46 -31.23
CA VAL A 97 -18.58 -16.38 -32.71
C VAL A 97 -19.78 -15.64 -33.28
N SER A 98 -20.98 -15.92 -32.77
CA SER A 98 -22.19 -15.27 -33.27
C SER A 98 -22.22 -13.79 -32.91
N GLN A 99 -21.78 -13.41 -31.70
CA GLN A 99 -21.70 -12.01 -31.29
C GLN A 99 -20.68 -11.23 -32.14
N ALA A 100 -19.45 -11.74 -32.25
CA ALA A 100 -18.40 -11.11 -33.06
C ALA A 100 -18.81 -10.95 -34.54
N GLY A 101 -19.44 -11.99 -35.09
CA GLY A 101 -19.92 -11.98 -36.47
C GLY A 101 -21.08 -11.01 -36.71
N VAL A 102 -22.04 -10.91 -35.79
CA VAL A 102 -23.16 -9.96 -35.91
C VAL A 102 -22.70 -8.52 -35.76
N GLU A 103 -21.75 -8.26 -34.86
CA GLU A 103 -21.16 -6.94 -34.65
C GLU A 103 -20.34 -6.47 -35.88
N ALA A 104 -19.51 -7.34 -36.44
CA ALA A 104 -18.70 -7.01 -37.61
C ALA A 104 -19.52 -6.88 -38.91
N TYR A 105 -20.63 -7.63 -39.01
CA TYR A 105 -21.44 -7.73 -40.22
C TYR A 105 -22.93 -7.39 -39.99
N PRO A 106 -23.27 -6.12 -39.69
CA PRO A 106 -24.64 -5.70 -39.48
C PRO A 106 -25.47 -5.90 -40.76
N SER A 107 -26.70 -6.43 -40.59
CA SER A 107 -27.63 -6.67 -41.72
C SER A 107 -29.07 -6.30 -41.38
N PRO A 108 -29.94 -6.04 -42.38
CA PRO A 108 -31.37 -5.81 -42.15
C PRO A 108 -32.06 -6.99 -41.44
N TYR A 109 -31.62 -8.23 -41.72
CA TYR A 109 -32.13 -9.41 -41.02
C TYR A 109 -31.69 -9.42 -39.55
N GLY A 110 -30.42 -9.12 -39.29
CA GLY A 110 -29.85 -8.96 -37.93
C GLY A 110 -30.61 -7.93 -37.11
N PHE A 111 -30.82 -6.73 -37.67
CA PHE A 111 -31.59 -5.67 -37.03
C PHE A 111 -33.00 -6.13 -36.66
N GLN A 112 -33.75 -6.70 -37.61
CA GLN A 112 -35.12 -7.16 -37.36
C GLN A 112 -35.20 -8.29 -36.33
N ALA A 113 -34.23 -9.21 -36.31
CA ALA A 113 -34.19 -10.30 -35.35
C ALA A 113 -33.89 -9.79 -33.93
N LEU A 114 -32.88 -8.93 -33.79
CA LEU A 114 -32.51 -8.28 -32.53
C LEU A 114 -33.63 -7.39 -32.00
N GLU A 115 -34.26 -6.59 -32.87
CA GLU A 115 -35.43 -5.77 -32.52
C GLU A 115 -36.55 -6.63 -31.95
N ARG A 116 -36.90 -7.74 -32.63
CA ARG A 116 -37.95 -8.66 -32.15
C ARG A 116 -37.58 -9.26 -30.80
N ARG A 117 -36.31 -9.63 -30.58
CA ARG A 117 -35.83 -10.16 -29.30
C ARG A 117 -35.98 -9.11 -28.20
N VAL A 118 -35.51 -7.88 -28.41
CA VAL A 118 -35.64 -6.78 -27.43
C VAL A 118 -37.11 -6.49 -27.10
N ARG A 119 -37.96 -6.37 -28.12
CA ARG A 119 -39.40 -6.17 -27.93
C ARG A 119 -40.01 -7.30 -27.11
N HIS A 120 -39.65 -8.55 -27.40
CA HIS A 120 -40.14 -9.70 -26.65
C HIS A 120 -39.66 -9.68 -25.19
N MET A 121 -38.37 -9.44 -24.95
CA MET A 121 -37.80 -9.38 -23.60
C MET A 121 -38.48 -8.31 -22.74
N LEU A 122 -38.73 -7.12 -23.28
CA LEU A 122 -39.35 -6.02 -22.54
C LEU A 122 -40.87 -6.23 -22.34
N VAL A 123 -41.58 -6.71 -23.36
CA VAL A 123 -43.04 -6.94 -23.27
C VAL A 123 -43.39 -8.17 -22.42
N HIS A 124 -42.53 -9.19 -22.38
CA HIS A 124 -42.78 -10.47 -21.71
C HIS A 124 -41.83 -10.78 -20.55
N ALA A 125 -41.16 -9.76 -20.00
CA ALA A 125 -40.13 -9.90 -18.97
C ALA A 125 -40.53 -10.72 -17.72
N PHE A 126 -41.82 -10.79 -17.40
CA PHE A 126 -42.35 -11.50 -16.21
C PHE A 126 -43.05 -12.83 -16.55
N GLU A 127 -43.35 -13.08 -17.83
CA GLU A 127 -44.16 -14.21 -18.30
C GLU A 127 -43.37 -15.24 -19.13
N ASP A 128 -42.16 -14.88 -19.54
CA ASP A 128 -41.31 -15.69 -20.41
C ASP A 128 -39.83 -15.53 -20.03
N SER A 129 -39.05 -16.59 -20.24
CA SER A 129 -37.62 -16.66 -19.93
C SER A 129 -36.96 -17.69 -20.84
N ASP A 130 -35.67 -17.51 -21.14
CA ASP A 130 -34.88 -18.50 -21.87
C ASP A 130 -34.60 -19.73 -20.98
N HIS A 131 -34.55 -19.53 -19.65
CA HIS A 131 -34.41 -20.62 -18.69
C HIS A 131 -35.76 -21.31 -18.45
N ALA A 132 -35.86 -22.61 -18.76
CA ALA A 132 -37.01 -23.40 -18.33
C ALA A 132 -37.00 -23.51 -16.80
N LEU A 133 -38.09 -23.10 -16.12
CA LEU A 133 -38.20 -23.21 -14.67
C LEU A 133 -37.87 -24.63 -14.21
N GLN A 134 -36.76 -24.78 -13.48
CA GLN A 134 -36.42 -26.06 -12.86
C GLN A 134 -37.51 -26.47 -11.87
N PRO A 135 -37.83 -27.77 -11.73
CA PRO A 135 -38.75 -28.25 -10.71
C PRO A 135 -38.25 -27.81 -9.31
N GLY A 136 -38.97 -26.88 -8.67
CA GLY A 136 -38.64 -26.36 -7.34
C GLY A 136 -38.27 -24.87 -7.27
N TYR A 137 -38.02 -24.20 -8.40
CA TYR A 137 -37.88 -22.74 -8.45
C TYR A 137 -39.26 -22.08 -8.53
N LYS A 138 -39.50 -21.08 -7.66
CA LYS A 138 -40.75 -20.30 -7.68
C LYS A 138 -40.69 -19.25 -8.79
N ALA A 139 -41.79 -19.13 -9.54
CA ALA A 139 -41.95 -18.09 -10.55
C ALA A 139 -41.59 -16.70 -9.98
N ASP A 140 -42.01 -16.40 -8.75
CA ASP A 140 -41.76 -15.14 -8.03
C ASP A 140 -40.30 -14.64 -8.07
N ASN A 141 -39.30 -15.52 -8.11
CA ASN A 141 -37.89 -15.13 -8.19
C ASN A 141 -37.54 -14.42 -9.52
N HIS A 142 -38.22 -14.76 -10.62
CA HIS A 142 -38.04 -14.10 -11.92
C HIS A 142 -38.65 -12.69 -11.94
N TRP A 143 -39.66 -12.43 -11.10
CA TRP A 143 -40.40 -11.17 -11.09
C TRP A 143 -39.56 -10.11 -10.38
N GLY A 144 -38.76 -10.53 -9.39
CA GLY A 144 -37.79 -9.66 -8.71
C GLY A 144 -36.52 -9.35 -9.49
N TYR A 145 -36.15 -10.17 -10.50
CA TYR A 145 -34.87 -10.01 -11.22
C TYR A 145 -34.93 -10.44 -12.71
N PRO A 146 -35.83 -9.86 -13.53
CA PRO A 146 -36.03 -10.28 -14.93
C PRO A 146 -34.79 -10.14 -15.81
N SER A 147 -33.81 -9.32 -15.44
CA SER A 147 -32.55 -9.24 -16.20
C SER A 147 -31.72 -10.52 -16.19
N GLY A 148 -31.95 -11.43 -15.23
CA GLY A 148 -31.32 -12.75 -15.18
C GLY A 148 -32.15 -13.86 -15.82
N ALA A 149 -33.32 -13.54 -16.40
CA ALA A 149 -34.24 -14.52 -16.98
C ALA A 149 -33.88 -14.89 -18.44
N TRP A 150 -33.06 -14.08 -19.10
CA TRP A 150 -32.73 -14.19 -20.52
C TRP A 150 -31.27 -14.57 -20.70
N ALA A 151 -31.00 -15.57 -21.54
CA ALA A 151 -29.65 -16.03 -21.82
C ALA A 151 -28.93 -15.05 -22.75
N THR A 152 -27.60 -15.14 -22.80
CA THR A 152 -26.75 -14.31 -23.65
C THR A 152 -27.09 -14.51 -25.14
N PRO A 153 -27.39 -13.44 -25.91
CA PRO A 153 -27.30 -12.05 -25.50
C PRO A 153 -28.52 -11.62 -24.68
N GLY A 154 -28.26 -11.01 -23.53
CA GLY A 154 -29.26 -10.34 -22.72
C GLY A 154 -29.66 -8.99 -23.33
N LEU A 155 -30.53 -8.25 -22.63
CA LEU A 155 -31.03 -6.95 -23.09
C LEU A 155 -29.88 -5.97 -23.42
N ALA A 156 -28.89 -5.86 -22.54
CA ALA A 156 -27.81 -4.89 -22.69
C ALA A 156 -26.96 -5.14 -23.95
N GLU A 157 -26.62 -6.39 -24.22
CA GLU A 157 -25.86 -6.80 -25.41
C GLU A 157 -26.68 -6.61 -26.69
N CYS A 158 -27.98 -6.94 -26.66
CA CYS A 158 -28.86 -6.69 -27.79
C CYS A 158 -28.96 -5.19 -28.12
N LEU A 159 -29.09 -4.33 -27.10
CA LEU A 159 -29.14 -2.88 -27.28
C LEU A 159 -27.83 -2.32 -27.82
N ALA A 160 -26.67 -2.81 -27.34
CA ALA A 160 -25.36 -2.42 -27.86
C ALA A 160 -25.21 -2.77 -29.35
N LEU A 161 -25.57 -3.99 -29.74
CA LEU A 161 -25.55 -4.42 -31.15
C LEU A 161 -26.49 -3.56 -32.01
N LEU A 162 -27.73 -3.31 -31.55
CA LEU A 162 -28.70 -2.46 -32.26
C LEU A 162 -28.21 -1.01 -32.39
N ALA A 163 -27.54 -0.46 -31.38
CA ALA A 163 -26.99 0.89 -31.42
C ALA A 163 -25.86 1.04 -32.46
N GLY A 164 -25.15 -0.05 -32.78
CA GLY A 164 -24.12 -0.10 -33.82
C GLY A 164 -24.66 -0.13 -35.27
N HIS A 165 -25.96 -0.32 -35.47
CA HIS A 165 -26.54 -0.30 -36.82
C HIS A 165 -26.60 1.12 -37.42
N PRO A 166 -26.59 1.24 -38.76
CA PRO A 166 -26.80 2.53 -39.43
C PRO A 166 -28.13 3.17 -39.03
N VAL A 167 -28.14 4.49 -38.86
CA VAL A 167 -29.35 5.26 -38.52
C VAL A 167 -30.23 5.41 -39.76
N ASP A 168 -31.28 4.60 -39.85
CA ASP A 168 -32.37 4.70 -40.83
C ASP A 168 -33.74 4.87 -40.14
N GLU A 169 -34.84 4.92 -40.91
CA GLU A 169 -36.19 5.09 -40.34
C GLU A 169 -36.59 3.94 -39.39
N ALA A 170 -36.18 2.70 -39.68
CA ALA A 170 -36.49 1.57 -38.81
C ALA A 170 -35.74 1.68 -37.47
N TRP A 171 -34.49 2.14 -37.52
CA TRP A 171 -33.68 2.44 -36.33
C TRP A 171 -34.29 3.57 -35.50
N LEU A 172 -34.73 4.66 -36.14
CA LEU A 172 -35.37 5.79 -35.45
C LEU A 172 -36.72 5.41 -34.83
N ASP A 173 -37.51 4.57 -35.50
CA ASP A 173 -38.78 4.08 -34.96
C ASP A 173 -38.58 3.15 -33.75
N LEU A 174 -37.55 2.30 -33.79
CA LEU A 174 -37.13 1.50 -32.64
C LEU A 174 -36.67 2.40 -31.48
N ALA A 175 -35.79 3.36 -31.75
CA ALA A 175 -35.30 4.31 -30.74
C ALA A 175 -36.46 5.05 -30.06
N GLN A 176 -37.42 5.53 -30.84
CA GLN A 176 -38.59 6.24 -30.33
C GLN A 176 -39.49 5.34 -29.48
N TRP A 177 -39.71 4.08 -29.88
CA TRP A 177 -40.47 3.12 -29.08
C TRP A 177 -39.74 2.77 -27.78
N LEU A 178 -38.43 2.55 -27.84
CA LEU A 178 -37.60 2.17 -26.69
C LEU A 178 -37.58 3.27 -25.64
N LEU A 179 -37.33 4.52 -26.06
CA LEU A 179 -37.31 5.69 -25.19
C LEU A 179 -38.71 6.15 -24.76
N GLY A 180 -39.75 5.83 -25.53
CA GLY A 180 -41.14 6.15 -25.20
C GLY A 180 -41.67 5.44 -23.95
N GLY A 181 -41.06 4.33 -23.55
CA GLY A 181 -41.33 3.64 -22.30
C GLY A 181 -42.72 2.99 -22.19
N GLU A 182 -43.48 2.87 -23.28
CA GLU A 182 -44.84 2.28 -23.26
C GLU A 182 -44.85 0.80 -22.82
N TRP A 183 -43.72 0.12 -22.94
CA TRP A 183 -43.49 -1.25 -22.48
C TRP A 183 -43.23 -1.34 -20.97
N ASP A 184 -42.86 -0.24 -20.31
CA ASP A 184 -42.52 -0.23 -18.89
C ASP A 184 -43.79 -0.35 -18.03
N ARG A 185 -43.89 -1.43 -17.26
CA ARG A 185 -45.08 -1.81 -16.52
C ARG A 185 -44.75 -2.16 -15.06
N PRO A 186 -45.71 -2.04 -14.14
CA PRO A 186 -45.49 -2.35 -12.73
C PRO A 186 -45.04 -3.79 -12.52
N ASN A 187 -44.12 -3.99 -11.58
CA ASN A 187 -43.76 -5.30 -11.10
C ASN A 187 -44.97 -5.93 -10.42
N PRO A 188 -45.41 -7.13 -10.84
CA PRO A 188 -46.62 -7.69 -10.26
C PRO A 188 -46.40 -8.33 -8.88
N ALA A 189 -45.16 -8.47 -8.41
CA ALA A 189 -44.84 -8.92 -7.06
C ALA A 189 -44.93 -7.77 -6.04
N SER A 190 -45.63 -7.98 -4.93
CA SER A 190 -46.01 -6.92 -3.97
C SER A 190 -44.90 -6.39 -3.05
N ASN A 191 -43.70 -7.00 -3.05
CA ASN A 191 -42.56 -6.60 -2.20
C ASN A 191 -41.23 -6.61 -2.99
N ALA A 192 -41.26 -6.23 -4.27
CA ALA A 192 -40.07 -6.22 -5.12
C ALA A 192 -39.24 -4.94 -4.90
N TYR A 193 -37.91 -5.09 -4.95
CA TYR A 193 -36.95 -3.97 -4.92
C TYR A 193 -37.08 -3.02 -6.12
N TYR A 194 -37.68 -3.50 -7.22
CA TYR A 194 -37.90 -2.74 -8.46
C TYR A 194 -39.42 -2.68 -8.75
N PRO A 195 -40.11 -1.58 -8.40
CA PRO A 195 -41.54 -1.39 -8.61
C PRO A 195 -41.98 -1.35 -10.07
N ARG A 196 -41.10 -0.97 -11.00
CA ARG A 196 -41.34 -1.00 -12.45
C ARG A 196 -40.26 -1.78 -13.17
N LEU A 197 -40.58 -2.27 -14.38
CA LEU A 197 -39.69 -3.11 -15.17
C LEU A 197 -38.39 -2.38 -15.54
N ALA A 198 -38.48 -1.13 -15.96
CA ALA A 198 -37.31 -0.37 -16.41
C ALA A 198 -36.25 -0.20 -15.31
N GLU A 199 -36.66 -0.12 -14.03
CA GLU A 199 -35.73 0.00 -12.89
C GLU A 199 -34.78 -1.20 -12.75
N VAL A 200 -35.15 -2.38 -13.25
CA VAL A 200 -34.28 -3.58 -13.26
C VAL A 200 -33.12 -3.42 -14.27
N TYR A 201 -33.28 -2.55 -15.25
CA TYR A 201 -32.35 -2.32 -16.35
C TYR A 201 -31.68 -0.95 -16.31
N GLN A 202 -31.95 -0.13 -15.29
CA GLN A 202 -31.24 1.15 -15.10
C GLN A 202 -29.74 0.91 -14.92
N GLY A 203 -28.94 1.81 -15.50
CA GLY A 203 -27.48 1.68 -15.54
C GLY A 203 -26.96 0.59 -16.50
N LYS A 204 -27.84 -0.21 -17.13
CA LYS A 204 -27.45 -1.23 -18.12
C LYS A 204 -27.54 -0.65 -19.53
N ALA A 205 -26.48 -0.83 -20.31
CA ALA A 205 -26.37 -0.34 -21.69
C ALA A 205 -26.53 1.18 -21.85
N THR A 206 -26.01 1.96 -20.89
CA THR A 206 -25.99 3.43 -20.90
C THR A 206 -25.56 4.01 -22.24
N GLU A 207 -24.45 3.53 -22.82
CA GLU A 207 -23.97 4.04 -24.10
C GLU A 207 -24.95 3.81 -25.25
N ALA A 208 -25.60 2.64 -25.30
CA ALA A 208 -26.59 2.34 -26.33
C ALA A 208 -27.84 3.24 -26.20
N ILE A 209 -28.35 3.40 -24.98
CA ILE A 209 -29.50 4.28 -24.71
C ILE A 209 -29.18 5.72 -25.07
N ARG A 210 -27.99 6.22 -24.68
CA ARG A 210 -27.51 7.54 -25.06
C ARG A 210 -27.42 7.69 -26.58
N ARG A 211 -26.86 6.70 -27.29
CA ARG A 211 -26.78 6.69 -28.75
C ARG A 211 -28.15 6.81 -29.43
N PHE A 212 -29.17 6.09 -28.94
CA PHE A 212 -30.55 6.18 -29.42
C PHE A 212 -31.13 7.59 -29.25
N ALA A 213 -30.94 8.20 -28.08
CA ALA A 213 -31.40 9.55 -27.82
C ALA A 213 -30.71 10.60 -28.69
N VAL A 214 -29.38 10.50 -28.84
CA VAL A 214 -28.59 11.38 -29.73
C VAL A 214 -29.07 11.24 -31.17
N GLY A 215 -29.28 10.01 -31.67
CA GLY A 215 -29.78 9.79 -33.03
C GLY A 215 -31.16 10.41 -33.27
N LEU A 216 -32.08 10.32 -32.30
CA LEU A 216 -33.38 11.01 -32.37
C LEU A 216 -33.24 12.53 -32.29
N ALA A 217 -32.30 13.04 -31.50
CA ALA A 217 -32.03 14.47 -31.40
C ALA A 217 -31.49 15.05 -32.71
N GLU A 218 -30.55 14.34 -33.37
CA GLU A 218 -30.00 14.69 -34.69
C GLU A 218 -31.08 14.66 -35.77
N ALA A 219 -31.95 13.65 -35.74
CA ALA A 219 -33.10 13.55 -36.65
C ALA A 219 -34.24 14.53 -36.33
N GLY A 220 -34.12 15.31 -35.25
CA GLY A 220 -35.14 16.25 -34.81
C GLY A 220 -36.41 15.61 -34.23
N ARG A 221 -36.38 14.32 -33.91
CA ARG A 221 -37.49 13.53 -33.35
C ARG A 221 -37.49 13.46 -31.81
N LEU A 222 -36.44 13.93 -31.14
CA LEU A 222 -36.42 14.04 -29.67
C LEU A 222 -37.06 15.37 -29.23
N GLU A 223 -38.36 15.32 -28.95
CA GLU A 223 -39.12 16.42 -28.33
C GLU A 223 -39.07 16.33 -26.80
N ALA A 224 -39.29 17.46 -26.09
CA ALA A 224 -39.21 17.53 -24.63
C ALA A 224 -40.11 16.50 -23.90
N THR A 225 -41.29 16.20 -24.43
CA THR A 225 -42.21 15.22 -23.83
C THR A 225 -41.75 13.77 -24.02
N LEU A 226 -41.05 13.47 -25.12
CA LEU A 226 -40.43 12.15 -25.33
C LEU A 226 -39.19 12.03 -24.45
N HIS A 227 -38.37 13.07 -24.39
CA HIS A 227 -37.19 13.15 -23.54
C HIS A 227 -37.54 12.96 -22.05
N GLU A 228 -38.54 13.68 -21.53
CA GLU A 228 -38.96 13.51 -20.12
C GLU A 228 -39.38 12.06 -19.81
N ARG A 229 -40.15 11.43 -20.70
CA ARG A 229 -40.52 10.01 -20.55
C ARG A 229 -39.30 9.12 -20.55
N ALA A 230 -38.39 9.36 -21.49
CA ALA A 230 -37.16 8.60 -21.62
C ALA A 230 -36.29 8.70 -20.35
N VAL A 231 -36.15 9.89 -19.76
CA VAL A 231 -35.42 10.09 -18.50
C VAL A 231 -36.11 9.38 -17.34
N ARG A 232 -37.46 9.39 -17.28
CA ARG A 232 -38.18 8.65 -16.23
C ARG A 232 -38.06 7.13 -16.37
N THR A 233 -37.89 6.62 -17.58
CA THR A 233 -37.70 5.18 -17.85
C THR A 233 -36.25 4.76 -17.61
N TRP A 234 -35.29 5.50 -18.17
CA TRP A 234 -33.89 5.09 -18.26
C TRP A 234 -32.94 5.81 -17.29
N ALA A 235 -33.40 6.87 -16.61
CA ALA A 235 -32.71 7.61 -15.56
C ALA A 235 -31.19 7.75 -15.79
N GLU A 236 -30.38 7.07 -14.98
CA GLU A 236 -28.90 7.01 -15.01
C GLU A 236 -28.32 6.76 -16.41
N SER A 237 -29.04 6.08 -17.29
CA SER A 237 -28.57 5.78 -18.65
C SER A 237 -28.79 6.90 -19.67
N LEU A 238 -29.55 7.96 -19.33
CA LEU A 238 -29.87 9.06 -20.25
C LEU A 238 -29.59 10.45 -19.66
N CYS A 239 -29.84 10.62 -18.36
CA CYS A 239 -29.61 11.86 -17.64
C CYS A 239 -29.04 11.52 -16.28
N THR A 240 -27.84 12.02 -16.01
CA THR A 240 -27.24 12.02 -14.68
C THR A 240 -27.35 13.41 -14.06
N LEU A 241 -27.09 13.52 -12.75
CA LEU A 241 -27.06 14.76 -11.99
C LEU A 241 -25.63 14.96 -11.47
N PRO A 242 -24.92 15.99 -11.93
CA PRO A 242 -25.31 16.94 -12.98
C PRO A 242 -25.41 16.28 -14.36
N PRO A 243 -26.20 16.84 -15.30
CA PRO A 243 -26.29 16.32 -16.66
C PRO A 243 -24.92 16.29 -17.33
N LEU A 244 -24.72 15.23 -18.12
CA LEU A 244 -23.48 14.90 -18.81
C LEU A 244 -22.83 16.12 -19.50
N VAL A 245 -21.51 16.10 -19.54
CA VAL A 245 -20.65 17.15 -20.10
C VAL A 245 -21.05 17.47 -21.55
N GLN A 246 -20.94 18.75 -21.91
CA GLN A 246 -21.29 19.28 -23.22
C GLN A 246 -20.72 18.40 -24.35
N GLY A 247 -21.61 17.76 -25.11
CA GLY A 247 -21.22 16.90 -26.22
C GLY A 247 -20.67 17.63 -27.43
N ASP A 248 -19.93 16.89 -28.25
CA ASP A 248 -19.26 17.39 -29.44
C ASP A 248 -20.19 17.42 -30.67
N SER A 249 -21.21 16.56 -30.69
CA SER A 249 -22.21 16.48 -31.76
C SER A 249 -23.40 17.44 -31.52
N THR A 250 -24.04 17.90 -32.60
CA THR A 250 -25.28 18.69 -32.51
C THR A 250 -26.42 17.93 -31.81
N GLY A 251 -26.45 16.61 -31.93
CA GLY A 251 -27.41 15.76 -31.24
C GLY A 251 -27.15 15.68 -29.75
N GLU A 252 -25.87 15.54 -29.37
CA GLU A 252 -25.46 15.52 -27.97
C GLU A 252 -25.74 16.86 -27.29
N GLN A 253 -25.36 17.98 -27.91
CA GLN A 253 -25.65 19.32 -27.39
C GLN A 253 -27.15 19.54 -27.16
N ARG A 254 -28.00 19.00 -28.05
CA ARG A 254 -29.45 19.06 -27.89
C ARG A 254 -29.96 18.16 -26.77
N LEU A 255 -29.40 16.97 -26.60
CA LEU A 255 -29.72 16.08 -25.49
C LEU A 255 -29.30 16.70 -24.14
N ASP A 256 -28.12 17.29 -24.05
CA ASP A 256 -27.61 17.93 -22.84
C ASP A 256 -28.45 19.15 -22.45
N ALA A 257 -28.87 19.96 -23.43
CA ALA A 257 -29.79 21.07 -23.19
C ALA A 257 -31.14 20.60 -22.61
N LEU A 258 -31.72 19.53 -23.18
CA LEU A 258 -32.95 18.93 -22.66
C LEU A 258 -32.77 18.35 -21.25
N ASN A 259 -31.63 17.68 -20.99
CA ASN A 259 -31.28 17.17 -19.67
C ASN A 259 -31.17 18.30 -18.64
N ALA A 260 -30.48 19.40 -18.97
CA ALA A 260 -30.36 20.58 -18.11
C ALA A 260 -31.71 21.23 -17.81
N GLU A 261 -32.55 21.45 -18.84
CA GLU A 261 -33.90 22.00 -18.68
C GLU A 261 -34.78 21.10 -17.79
N PHE A 262 -34.70 19.79 -17.98
CA PHE A 262 -35.43 18.81 -17.18
C PHE A 262 -35.01 18.86 -15.70
N VAL A 263 -33.69 18.88 -15.43
CA VAL A 263 -33.17 18.98 -14.06
C VAL A 263 -33.57 20.30 -13.41
N ASP A 264 -33.41 21.44 -14.09
CA ASP A 264 -33.80 22.75 -13.55
C ASP A 264 -35.30 22.78 -13.21
N HIS A 265 -36.15 22.24 -14.10
CA HIS A 265 -37.57 22.13 -13.83
C HIS A 265 -37.85 21.24 -12.61
N ALA A 266 -37.22 20.07 -12.54
CA ALA A 266 -37.36 19.15 -11.42
C ALA A 266 -36.91 19.80 -10.09
N LEU A 267 -35.83 20.58 -10.08
CA LEU A 267 -35.37 21.29 -8.89
C LEU A 267 -36.40 22.29 -8.36
N THR A 268 -37.10 23.02 -9.24
CA THR A 268 -38.17 23.94 -8.82
C THR A 268 -39.34 23.24 -8.12
N GLN A 269 -39.51 21.93 -8.35
CA GLN A 269 -40.56 21.10 -7.74
C GLN A 269 -40.11 20.40 -6.45
N LEU A 270 -38.90 20.66 -5.95
CA LEU A 270 -38.48 20.13 -4.64
C LEU A 270 -39.42 20.63 -3.53
N PRO A 271 -39.80 19.76 -2.57
CA PRO A 271 -39.25 18.41 -2.32
C PRO A 271 -39.93 17.25 -3.08
N ASP A 272 -41.03 17.50 -3.79
CA ASP A 272 -41.85 16.43 -4.39
C ASP A 272 -41.10 15.63 -5.47
N SER A 273 -40.14 16.28 -6.15
CA SER A 273 -39.27 15.67 -7.17
C SER A 273 -38.03 14.95 -6.60
N ALA A 274 -37.85 14.90 -5.28
CA ALA A 274 -36.60 14.41 -4.67
C ALA A 274 -36.26 12.96 -5.07
N THR A 275 -37.24 12.06 -5.12
CA THR A 275 -37.02 10.67 -5.53
C THR A 275 -36.57 10.56 -6.99
N LEU A 276 -37.10 11.42 -7.86
CA LEU A 276 -36.70 11.49 -9.27
C LEU A 276 -35.26 12.00 -9.39
N LEU A 277 -34.93 13.12 -8.74
CA LEU A 277 -33.57 13.66 -8.78
C LEU A 277 -32.54 12.69 -8.18
N ARG A 278 -32.92 11.95 -7.15
CA ARG A 278 -32.09 10.90 -6.54
C ARG A 278 -31.76 9.76 -7.49
N SER A 279 -32.64 9.41 -8.43
CA SER A 279 -32.33 8.39 -9.44
C SER A 279 -31.44 8.89 -10.58
N LEU A 280 -31.06 10.17 -10.58
CA LEU A 280 -30.14 10.74 -11.57
C LEU A 280 -28.71 10.87 -11.01
N ILE A 281 -28.50 10.71 -9.69
CA ILE A 281 -27.17 10.90 -9.08
C ILE A 281 -26.26 9.74 -9.50
N ASP A 282 -25.17 10.07 -10.19
CA ASP A 282 -24.19 9.10 -10.66
C ASP A 282 -22.96 9.08 -9.73
N GLU A 283 -21.99 9.98 -9.95
CA GLU A 283 -20.75 10.05 -9.17
C GLU A 283 -20.59 11.37 -8.39
N PRO A 284 -20.16 11.32 -7.10
CA PRO A 284 -19.79 12.51 -6.34
C PRO A 284 -18.68 13.33 -7.02
N GLY A 285 -18.66 14.65 -6.78
CA GLY A 285 -17.58 15.52 -7.28
C GLY A 285 -17.65 15.86 -8.78
N THR A 286 -18.72 15.48 -9.48
CA THR A 286 -18.89 15.77 -10.92
C THR A 286 -19.63 17.08 -11.19
N SER A 287 -20.05 17.81 -10.15
CA SER A 287 -20.80 19.07 -10.28
C SER A 287 -20.01 20.20 -10.93
N THR A 288 -20.73 21.18 -11.46
CA THR A 288 -20.18 22.39 -12.05
C THR A 288 -20.64 23.64 -11.29
N ALA A 289 -19.98 24.78 -11.53
CA ALA A 289 -20.35 26.07 -10.95
C ALA A 289 -21.84 26.41 -11.14
N HIS A 290 -22.41 26.08 -12.32
CA HIS A 290 -23.82 26.28 -12.62
C HIS A 290 -24.73 25.49 -11.67
N TRP A 291 -24.41 24.21 -11.45
CA TRP A 291 -25.22 23.31 -10.62
C TRP A 291 -25.08 23.60 -9.13
N LEU A 292 -23.90 24.03 -8.68
CA LEU A 292 -23.73 24.52 -7.31
C LEU A 292 -24.63 25.74 -7.06
N LEU A 293 -24.66 26.71 -7.98
CA LEU A 293 -25.54 27.89 -7.85
C LEU A 293 -27.02 27.50 -7.82
N ALA A 294 -27.43 26.51 -8.64
CA ALA A 294 -28.79 25.96 -8.59
C ALA A 294 -29.09 25.27 -7.26
N GLY A 295 -28.15 24.49 -6.71
CA GLY A 295 -28.26 23.88 -5.40
C GLY A 295 -28.41 24.90 -4.28
N VAL A 296 -27.56 25.93 -4.24
CA VAL A 296 -27.63 27.03 -3.26
C VAL A 296 -28.95 27.80 -3.38
N ARG A 297 -29.45 28.01 -4.60
CA ARG A 297 -30.77 28.62 -4.85
C ARG A 297 -31.90 27.82 -4.22
N GLU A 298 -31.90 26.49 -4.37
CA GLU A 298 -32.93 25.64 -3.78
C GLU A 298 -32.80 25.55 -2.25
N VAL A 299 -31.58 25.50 -1.71
CA VAL A 299 -31.31 25.62 -0.26
C VAL A 299 -31.91 26.92 0.29
N ALA A 300 -31.70 28.04 -0.41
CA ALA A 300 -32.24 29.35 -0.02
C ALA A 300 -33.76 29.42 -0.14
N ARG A 301 -34.33 28.93 -1.25
CA ARG A 301 -35.79 28.94 -1.50
C ARG A 301 -36.56 28.14 -0.45
N LEU A 302 -36.00 27.00 -0.05
CA LEU A 302 -36.62 26.08 0.89
C LEU A 302 -36.28 26.41 2.36
N GLY A 303 -35.30 27.28 2.60
CA GLY A 303 -34.86 27.65 3.95
C GLY A 303 -34.26 26.46 4.70
N LEU A 304 -33.40 25.68 4.04
CA LEU A 304 -32.84 24.46 4.62
C LEU A 304 -31.68 24.74 5.58
N GLU A 305 -31.69 24.02 6.69
CA GLU A 305 -30.58 23.93 7.65
C GLU A 305 -29.62 22.79 7.26
N PRO A 306 -28.37 22.78 7.75
CA PRO A 306 -27.36 21.77 7.40
C PRO A 306 -27.81 20.31 7.56
N GLU A 307 -28.60 19.99 8.59
CA GLU A 307 -29.09 18.64 8.86
C GLU A 307 -30.04 18.12 7.77
N ALA A 308 -30.70 19.02 7.03
CA ALA A 308 -31.55 18.64 5.91
C ALA A 308 -30.75 18.08 4.71
N LEU A 309 -29.44 18.33 4.67
CA LEU A 309 -28.52 17.85 3.63
C LEU A 309 -27.79 16.54 4.00
N GLU A 310 -28.15 15.88 5.10
CA GLU A 310 -27.57 14.58 5.46
C GLU A 310 -27.74 13.54 4.34
N ARG A 311 -26.64 12.85 3.98
CA ARG A 311 -26.61 11.78 2.97
C ARG A 311 -27.18 10.45 3.50
N HIS A 312 -28.33 10.47 4.19
CA HIS A 312 -29.04 9.25 4.60
C HIS A 312 -29.78 8.62 3.39
N TYR A 313 -29.87 7.28 3.33
CA TYR A 313 -30.42 6.59 2.16
C TYR A 313 -31.89 6.96 1.85
N GLU A 314 -32.66 7.30 2.88
CA GLU A 314 -34.06 7.75 2.77
C GLU A 314 -34.20 9.25 2.51
N ASN A 315 -33.15 10.05 2.71
CA ASN A 315 -33.18 11.49 2.48
C ASN A 315 -32.85 11.82 1.01
N HIS A 316 -33.81 11.56 0.13
CA HIS A 316 -33.65 11.78 -1.31
C HIS A 316 -33.34 13.25 -1.65
N GLN A 317 -33.93 14.21 -0.92
CA GLN A 317 -33.73 15.64 -1.15
C GLN A 317 -32.30 16.06 -0.80
N GLY A 318 -31.81 15.67 0.39
CA GLY A 318 -30.44 15.96 0.81
C GLY A 318 -29.42 15.34 -0.14
N ARG A 319 -29.63 14.09 -0.59
CA ARG A 319 -28.75 13.45 -1.58
C ARG A 319 -28.69 14.22 -2.91
N ALA A 320 -29.83 14.63 -3.45
CA ALA A 320 -29.87 15.40 -4.69
C ALA A 320 -29.16 16.76 -4.56
N LEU A 321 -29.45 17.50 -3.48
CA LEU A 321 -28.83 18.81 -3.26
C LEU A 321 -27.33 18.70 -3.00
N THR A 322 -26.88 17.71 -2.24
CA THR A 322 -25.44 17.53 -1.99
C THR A 322 -24.67 17.10 -3.23
N ALA A 323 -25.27 16.36 -4.16
CA ALA A 323 -24.65 16.06 -5.45
C ALA A 323 -24.45 17.34 -6.29
N LEU A 324 -25.40 18.28 -6.24
CA LEU A 324 -25.29 19.57 -6.93
C LEU A 324 -24.23 20.48 -6.33
N LEU A 325 -24.02 20.43 -5.02
CA LEU A 325 -23.04 21.27 -4.33
C LEU A 325 -21.60 20.76 -4.53
N ASP A 326 -21.41 19.46 -4.74
CA ASP A 326 -20.10 18.80 -4.72
C ASP A 326 -19.32 18.96 -6.04
N ILE A 327 -18.52 20.03 -6.13
CA ILE A 327 -17.62 20.29 -7.25
C ILE A 327 -16.27 19.62 -6.99
N GLY A 328 -15.81 18.74 -7.89
CA GLY A 328 -14.53 18.03 -7.74
C GLY A 328 -13.32 18.80 -8.28
N HIS A 329 -13.52 19.69 -9.26
CA HIS A 329 -12.46 20.51 -9.85
C HIS A 329 -12.97 21.89 -10.21
N LEU A 330 -12.17 22.93 -9.96
CA LEU A 330 -12.49 24.32 -10.27
C LEU A 330 -11.22 25.09 -10.63
N GLU A 331 -11.22 25.75 -11.79
CA GLU A 331 -10.09 26.59 -12.19
C GLU A 331 -10.10 27.93 -11.44
N LYS A 332 -8.94 28.55 -11.23
CA LYS A 332 -8.82 29.79 -10.44
C LYS A 332 -9.64 30.96 -10.99
N ASP A 333 -9.71 31.09 -12.32
CA ASP A 333 -10.49 32.16 -12.95
C ASP A 333 -12.00 31.93 -12.77
N GLU A 334 -12.44 30.66 -12.69
CA GLU A 334 -13.83 30.28 -12.42
C GLU A 334 -14.20 30.50 -10.95
N GLU A 335 -13.27 30.25 -10.02
CA GLU A 335 -13.46 30.45 -8.58
C GLU A 335 -13.89 31.88 -8.25
N ALA A 336 -13.19 32.89 -8.80
CA ALA A 336 -13.51 34.30 -8.57
C ALA A 336 -14.89 34.69 -9.13
N ALA A 337 -15.23 34.22 -10.33
CA ALA A 337 -16.52 34.48 -10.96
C ALA A 337 -17.67 33.79 -10.20
N LEU A 338 -17.41 32.60 -9.65
CA LEU A 338 -18.37 31.86 -8.83
C LEU A 338 -18.59 32.56 -7.48
N ALA A 339 -17.53 33.04 -6.83
CA ALA A 339 -17.64 33.79 -5.57
C ALA A 339 -18.50 35.05 -5.72
N GLU A 340 -18.35 35.82 -6.81
CA GLU A 340 -19.18 37.00 -7.09
C GLU A 340 -20.67 36.65 -7.23
N GLN A 341 -20.98 35.54 -7.92
CA GLN A 341 -22.35 35.07 -8.07
C GLN A 341 -22.93 34.55 -6.74
N LEU A 342 -22.13 33.86 -5.95
CA LEU A 342 -22.51 33.35 -4.64
C LEU A 342 -22.79 34.47 -3.61
N ALA A 343 -22.11 35.61 -3.72
CA ALA A 343 -22.31 36.76 -2.84
C ALA A 343 -23.75 37.33 -2.88
N GLY A 344 -24.53 36.99 -3.91
CA GLY A 344 -25.95 37.35 -4.01
C GLY A 344 -26.90 36.52 -3.13
N PHE A 345 -26.44 35.42 -2.53
CA PHE A 345 -27.27 34.52 -1.73
C PHE A 345 -27.27 34.87 -0.24
N PRO A 346 -28.32 34.47 0.52
CA PRO A 346 -28.34 34.66 1.97
C PRO A 346 -27.19 33.94 2.66
N ARG A 347 -26.58 34.59 3.66
CA ARG A 347 -25.48 34.02 4.47
C ARG A 347 -25.80 32.61 5.00
N ALA A 348 -27.01 32.39 5.52
CA ALA A 348 -27.42 31.09 6.04
C ALA A 348 -27.32 29.98 4.99
N SER A 349 -27.74 30.25 3.75
CA SER A 349 -27.69 29.29 2.64
C SER A 349 -26.26 28.96 2.23
N LEU A 350 -25.35 29.95 2.24
CA LEU A 350 -23.93 29.74 1.99
C LEU A 350 -23.28 28.89 3.09
N LEU A 351 -23.63 29.10 4.36
CA LEU A 351 -23.15 28.27 5.47
C LEU A 351 -23.67 26.83 5.38
N THR A 352 -24.94 26.65 5.02
CA THR A 352 -25.53 25.32 4.77
C THR A 352 -24.83 24.59 3.62
N ALA A 353 -24.44 25.32 2.56
CA ALA A 353 -23.79 24.74 1.38
C ALA A 353 -22.29 24.47 1.57
N LEU A 354 -21.61 25.26 2.39
CA LEU A 354 -20.14 25.24 2.56
C LEU A 354 -19.56 23.83 2.79
N PRO A 355 -20.08 22.98 3.69
CA PRO A 355 -19.53 21.63 3.91
C PRO A 355 -19.55 20.77 2.64
N PHE A 356 -20.53 20.96 1.78
CA PHE A 356 -20.80 20.10 0.63
C PHE A 356 -20.24 20.63 -0.68
N SER A 357 -19.47 21.72 -0.64
CA SER A 357 -19.08 22.50 -1.84
C SER A 357 -17.80 22.01 -2.54
N GLY A 358 -17.12 21.00 -1.99
CA GLY A 358 -15.90 20.41 -2.57
C GLY A 358 -14.81 21.46 -2.86
N ALA A 359 -14.28 21.43 -4.09
CA ALA A 359 -13.28 22.38 -4.59
C ALA A 359 -13.77 23.84 -4.62
N ALA A 360 -15.08 24.08 -4.60
CA ALA A 360 -15.65 25.43 -4.55
C ALA A 360 -15.79 26.00 -3.13
N SER A 361 -15.38 25.26 -2.10
CA SER A 361 -15.45 25.73 -0.70
C SER A 361 -14.71 27.04 -0.46
N GLU A 362 -13.61 27.30 -1.16
CA GLU A 362 -12.90 28.57 -1.12
C GLU A 362 -13.67 29.73 -1.75
N ALA A 363 -14.42 29.48 -2.84
CA ALA A 363 -15.31 30.47 -3.44
C ALA A 363 -16.47 30.81 -2.50
N VAL A 364 -17.00 29.82 -1.77
CA VAL A 364 -18.02 30.04 -0.73
C VAL A 364 -17.46 30.87 0.42
N LEU A 365 -16.21 30.62 0.85
CA LEU A 365 -15.53 31.46 1.85
C LEU A 365 -15.38 32.91 1.37
N ASP A 366 -14.96 33.13 0.12
CA ASP A 366 -14.85 34.48 -0.45
C ASP A 366 -16.21 35.19 -0.51
N ALA A 367 -17.27 34.50 -0.91
CA ALA A 367 -18.63 35.03 -0.92
C ALA A 367 -19.14 35.42 0.48
N LEU A 368 -18.66 34.74 1.53
CA LEU A 368 -18.90 35.07 2.94
C LEU A 368 -18.02 36.21 3.46
N GLY A 369 -16.99 36.61 2.71
CA GLY A 369 -15.96 37.57 3.15
C GLY A 369 -14.89 36.95 4.07
N TRP A 370 -14.70 35.63 4.00
CA TRP A 370 -13.85 34.81 4.88
C TRP A 370 -12.58 34.28 4.19
N GLY A 371 -12.04 35.04 3.22
CA GLY A 371 -10.83 34.66 2.50
C GLY A 371 -9.60 34.46 3.40
N ASP A 372 -9.61 35.03 4.61
CA ASP A 372 -8.62 34.85 5.66
C ASP A 372 -8.54 33.40 6.20
N LEU A 373 -9.62 32.61 6.05
CA LEU A 373 -9.67 31.22 6.51
C LEU A 373 -9.13 30.20 5.51
N LYS A 374 -8.90 30.57 4.25
CA LYS A 374 -8.47 29.62 3.19
C LYS A 374 -7.21 28.82 3.57
N PRO A 375 -6.12 29.41 4.12
CA PRO A 375 -4.96 28.64 4.54
C PRO A 375 -5.29 27.62 5.64
N LEU A 376 -6.16 27.99 6.58
CA LEU A 376 -6.56 27.10 7.67
C LEU A 376 -7.46 25.97 7.15
N GLN A 377 -8.41 26.26 6.26
CA GLN A 377 -9.29 25.27 5.65
C GLN A 377 -8.48 24.20 4.91
N ARG A 378 -7.50 24.60 4.09
CA ARG A 378 -6.61 23.66 3.39
C ARG A 378 -5.90 22.72 4.36
N LEU A 379 -5.22 23.25 5.37
CA LEU A 379 -4.53 22.44 6.39
C LEU A 379 -5.49 21.53 7.16
N TYR A 380 -6.71 22.00 7.44
CA TYR A 380 -7.73 21.22 8.12
C TYR A 380 -8.22 20.04 7.27
N LEU A 381 -8.50 20.29 5.99
CA LEU A 381 -8.92 19.26 5.04
C LEU A 381 -7.78 18.28 4.70
N ASP A 382 -6.54 18.77 4.57
CA ASP A 382 -5.36 17.92 4.36
C ASP A 382 -5.16 16.92 5.50
N LEU A 383 -5.39 17.34 6.75
CA LEU A 383 -5.35 16.45 7.91
C LEU A 383 -6.56 15.50 7.97
N ALA A 384 -7.74 16.00 7.64
CA ALA A 384 -8.98 15.23 7.70
C ALA A 384 -9.12 14.20 6.58
N LEU A 385 -8.53 14.45 5.41
CA LEU A 385 -8.63 13.62 4.21
C LEU A 385 -7.26 13.05 3.80
N ALA A 386 -6.35 12.91 4.77
CA ALA A 386 -4.99 12.45 4.55
C ALA A 386 -4.93 11.04 3.94
N THR A 387 -3.92 10.79 3.12
CA THR A 387 -3.59 9.45 2.60
C THR A 387 -2.52 8.83 3.49
N ASP A 388 -2.74 7.60 3.96
CA ASP A 388 -1.72 6.89 4.73
C ASP A 388 -0.62 6.30 3.83
N HIS A 389 0.42 5.75 4.46
CA HIS A 389 1.57 5.14 3.79
C HIS A 389 1.26 3.97 2.83
N SER A 390 -0.01 3.51 2.76
CA SER A 390 -0.49 2.50 1.82
C SER A 390 -1.20 3.08 0.60
N GLY A 391 -1.30 4.40 0.48
CA GLY A 391 -2.07 5.04 -0.60
C GLY A 391 -3.58 5.11 -0.33
N ARG A 392 -4.05 4.57 0.81
CA ARG A 392 -5.45 4.64 1.22
C ARG A 392 -5.78 6.00 1.84
N GLN A 393 -6.86 6.63 1.38
CA GLN A 393 -7.42 7.80 2.05
C GLN A 393 -7.99 7.42 3.42
N VAL A 394 -7.53 8.08 4.48
CA VAL A 394 -7.92 7.85 5.87
C VAL A 394 -8.68 9.07 6.38
N GLU A 395 -9.99 9.04 6.20
CA GLU A 395 -10.89 10.11 6.62
C GLU A 395 -10.89 10.27 8.16
N ASP A 396 -10.86 11.52 8.62
CA ASP A 396 -10.89 11.97 10.01
C ASP A 396 -10.01 11.15 10.97
N LEU A 397 -8.78 10.86 10.55
CA LEU A 397 -7.80 10.13 11.37
C LEU A 397 -8.33 8.78 11.88
N GLN A 398 -9.11 8.09 11.03
CA GLN A 398 -9.50 6.70 11.24
C GLN A 398 -8.27 5.80 11.51
N SER A 399 -8.53 4.57 11.96
CA SER A 399 -7.45 3.65 12.33
C SER A 399 -6.51 3.34 11.16
N SER A 400 -5.22 3.59 11.40
CA SER A 400 -4.10 3.35 10.51
C SER A 400 -2.85 3.09 11.35
N ASP A 401 -1.96 2.25 10.83
CA ASP A 401 -0.62 1.96 11.36
C ASP A 401 0.45 2.95 10.87
N ASP A 402 0.05 3.98 10.12
CA ASP A 402 0.92 5.06 9.69
C ASP A 402 1.27 6.02 10.86
N PRO A 403 2.56 6.15 11.23
CA PRO A 403 3.01 7.04 12.29
C PRO A 403 2.99 8.53 11.92
N GLU A 404 2.90 8.89 10.64
CA GLU A 404 2.84 10.29 10.18
C GLU A 404 1.41 10.84 10.19
N LEU A 405 0.40 9.95 10.20
CA LEU A 405 -1.00 10.35 10.22
C LEU A 405 -1.32 11.15 11.50
N GLY A 406 -1.78 12.40 11.33
CA GLY A 406 -2.10 13.32 12.43
C GLY A 406 -0.87 14.00 13.06
N VAL A 407 0.29 13.94 12.42
CA VAL A 407 1.41 14.85 12.69
C VAL A 407 1.09 16.22 12.08
N VAL A 408 1.21 17.29 12.88
CA VAL A 408 0.81 18.64 12.46
C VAL A 408 2.03 19.49 12.15
N ASP A 409 2.02 20.15 11.00
CA ASP A 409 2.91 21.28 10.74
C ASP A 409 2.49 22.47 11.61
N ARG A 410 3.22 22.64 12.73
CA ARG A 410 2.91 23.64 13.73
C ARG A 410 3.09 25.06 13.21
N ASP A 411 4.07 25.30 12.36
CA ASP A 411 4.40 26.64 11.88
C ASP A 411 3.38 27.09 10.83
N ALA A 412 3.02 26.19 9.91
CA ALA A 412 1.95 26.45 8.94
C ALA A 412 0.60 26.67 9.64
N LEU A 413 0.26 25.83 10.63
CA LEU A 413 -1.00 25.96 11.38
C LEU A 413 -1.04 27.26 12.21
N GLN A 414 0.08 27.62 12.87
CA GLN A 414 0.14 28.88 13.60
C GLN A 414 -0.01 30.08 12.66
N ALA A 415 0.68 30.09 11.52
CA ALA A 415 0.59 31.16 10.54
C ALA A 415 -0.82 31.31 9.95
N ALA A 416 -1.53 30.19 9.75
CA ALA A 416 -2.93 30.21 9.31
C ALA A 416 -3.86 30.76 10.40
N LEU A 417 -3.64 30.39 11.66
CA LEU A 417 -4.41 30.91 12.80
C LEU A 417 -4.15 32.40 13.06
N ASP A 418 -2.95 32.88 12.82
CA ASP A 418 -2.59 34.30 12.99
C ASP A 418 -3.24 35.19 11.90
N GLN A 419 -3.56 34.61 10.74
CA GLN A 419 -4.27 35.29 9.65
C GLN A 419 -5.80 35.27 9.85
N ALA A 420 -6.33 34.23 10.46
CA ALA A 420 -7.75 34.02 10.65
C ALA A 420 -8.38 35.03 11.63
N ASP A 421 -9.48 35.67 11.24
CA ASP A 421 -10.34 36.40 12.16
C ASP A 421 -11.03 35.42 13.13
N ALA A 422 -11.03 35.77 14.41
CA ALA A 422 -11.54 34.89 15.46
C ALA A 422 -13.06 34.66 15.37
N GLY A 423 -13.81 35.65 14.88
CA GLY A 423 -15.25 35.54 14.65
C GLY A 423 -15.56 34.66 13.44
N HIS A 424 -14.85 34.89 12.32
CA HIS A 424 -14.96 34.03 11.13
C HIS A 424 -14.67 32.58 11.47
N LEU A 425 -13.58 32.31 12.18
CA LEU A 425 -13.21 30.95 12.60
C LEU A 425 -14.27 30.30 13.48
N ALA A 426 -14.83 31.03 14.44
CA ALA A 426 -15.87 30.49 15.33
C ALA A 426 -17.12 30.10 14.53
N ASP A 427 -17.57 30.96 13.62
CA ASP A 427 -18.75 30.70 12.80
C ASP A 427 -18.51 29.59 11.77
N TYR A 428 -17.30 29.52 11.18
CA TYR A 428 -16.88 28.43 10.29
C TYR A 428 -16.97 27.07 10.99
N LEU A 429 -16.37 26.96 12.18
CA LEU A 429 -16.38 25.70 12.95
C LEU A 429 -17.79 25.31 13.40
N ALA A 430 -18.64 26.29 13.73
CA ALA A 430 -20.04 26.05 14.06
C ALA A 430 -20.83 25.56 12.84
N ALA A 431 -20.57 26.10 11.64
CA ALA A 431 -21.23 25.67 10.41
C ALA A 431 -20.86 24.23 10.00
N LEU A 432 -19.68 23.74 10.39
CA LEU A 432 -19.29 22.35 10.18
C LEU A 432 -19.91 21.39 11.20
N GLU A 433 -20.28 21.86 12.39
CA GLU A 433 -20.81 21.00 13.47
C GLU A 433 -22.09 20.27 13.03
N GLY A 434 -22.21 18.98 13.36
CA GLY A 434 -23.34 18.15 12.94
C GLY A 434 -23.28 17.67 11.48
N THR A 435 -22.34 18.15 10.68
CA THR A 435 -22.14 17.70 9.28
C THR A 435 -21.04 16.64 9.18
N PRO A 436 -20.99 15.83 8.11
CA PRO A 436 -19.87 14.93 7.83
C PRO A 436 -18.48 15.59 7.82
N TRP A 437 -18.41 16.90 7.51
CA TRP A 437 -17.17 17.68 7.45
C TRP A 437 -16.77 18.31 8.80
N ALA A 438 -17.49 17.98 9.88
CA ALA A 438 -17.09 18.36 11.24
C ALA A 438 -15.70 17.81 11.60
N PHE A 439 -15.37 16.61 11.09
CA PHE A 439 -14.12 15.90 11.35
C PHE A 439 -13.69 15.95 12.83
N PRO A 440 -14.47 15.33 13.74
CA PRO A 440 -14.30 15.50 15.18
C PRO A 440 -12.93 15.08 15.72
N ASN A 441 -12.21 14.17 15.06
CA ASN A 441 -10.85 13.82 15.44
C ASN A 441 -9.86 14.91 14.99
N THR A 442 -10.00 15.42 13.78
CA THR A 442 -9.18 16.53 13.26
C THR A 442 -9.41 17.81 14.05
N ARG A 443 -10.68 18.09 14.41
CA ARG A 443 -11.08 19.15 15.35
C ARG A 443 -10.34 19.05 16.68
N LEU A 444 -10.19 17.83 17.21
CA LEU A 444 -9.49 17.58 18.46
C LEU A 444 -8.00 17.98 18.39
N LEU A 445 -7.34 17.80 17.24
CA LEU A 445 -5.95 18.23 17.04
C LEU A 445 -5.84 19.77 17.05
N LEU A 446 -6.73 20.45 16.31
CA LEU A 446 -6.81 21.90 16.28
C LEU A 446 -7.08 22.50 17.67
N ASP A 447 -8.03 21.94 18.41
CA ASP A 447 -8.34 22.38 19.76
C ASP A 447 -7.19 22.11 20.75
N ALA A 448 -6.52 20.96 20.64
CA ALA A 448 -5.33 20.67 21.42
C ALA A 448 -4.19 21.65 21.13
N PHE A 449 -3.94 21.97 19.87
CA PHE A 449 -2.95 22.97 19.46
C PHE A 449 -3.22 24.35 20.09
N ARG A 450 -4.50 24.79 20.08
CA ARG A 450 -4.96 26.03 20.72
C ARG A 450 -5.00 25.96 22.26
N GLY A 451 -4.73 24.80 22.85
CA GLY A 451 -4.76 24.58 24.30
C GLY A 451 -6.16 24.48 24.90
N LEU A 452 -7.18 24.25 24.09
CA LEU A 452 -8.59 24.11 24.48
C LEU A 452 -8.89 22.66 24.90
N GLU A 453 -10.02 22.46 25.58
CA GLU A 453 -10.60 21.13 25.89
C GLU A 453 -9.66 20.09 26.55
N ARG A 454 -8.62 20.52 27.26
CA ARG A 454 -7.61 19.65 27.88
C ARG A 454 -8.21 18.49 28.70
N LYS A 455 -9.21 18.77 29.54
CA LYS A 455 -9.86 17.75 30.38
C LYS A 455 -10.60 16.70 29.55
N ALA A 456 -11.25 17.11 28.46
CA ALA A 456 -11.95 16.20 27.57
C ALA A 456 -10.95 15.31 26.82
N LEU A 457 -9.85 15.89 26.35
CA LEU A 457 -8.74 15.17 25.72
C LEU A 457 -8.12 14.13 26.67
N GLU A 458 -7.80 14.51 27.91
CA GLU A 458 -7.26 13.60 28.93
C GLU A 458 -8.21 12.43 29.25
N LYS A 459 -9.53 12.66 29.26
CA LYS A 459 -10.54 11.60 29.43
C LYS A 459 -10.57 10.64 28.24
N LYS A 460 -10.42 11.13 27.01
CA LYS A 460 -10.30 10.28 25.81
C LYS A 460 -8.98 9.49 25.83
N LEU A 461 -7.90 10.09 26.32
CA LEU A 461 -6.58 9.47 26.45
C LEU A 461 -6.59 8.26 27.40
N GLN A 462 -7.31 8.34 28.52
CA GLN A 462 -7.51 7.20 29.44
C GLN A 462 -8.18 5.98 28.80
N ARG A 463 -8.89 6.17 27.68
CA ARG A 463 -9.52 5.09 26.90
C ARG A 463 -8.66 4.61 25.73
N HIS A 464 -7.43 5.13 25.60
CA HIS A 464 -6.53 4.88 24.48
C HIS A 464 -7.15 5.24 23.12
N ALA A 465 -7.95 6.32 23.08
CA ALA A 465 -8.47 6.81 21.81
C ALA A 465 -7.31 7.31 20.94
N GLN A 466 -7.19 6.80 19.71
CA GLN A 466 -6.06 7.07 18.82
C GLN A 466 -5.91 8.57 18.53
N ALA A 467 -7.00 9.26 18.15
CA ALA A 467 -6.97 10.71 17.95
C ALA A 467 -6.48 11.49 19.19
N ALA A 468 -6.81 11.04 20.40
CA ALA A 468 -6.33 11.67 21.63
C ALA A 468 -4.83 11.43 21.87
N LEU A 469 -4.32 10.24 21.52
CA LEU A 469 -2.89 9.93 21.59
C LEU A 469 -2.10 10.83 20.63
N ARG A 470 -2.60 11.05 19.41
CA ARG A 470 -2.03 11.97 18.41
C ARG A 470 -2.04 13.43 18.89
N ALA A 471 -3.17 13.89 19.42
CA ALA A 471 -3.37 15.27 19.84
C ALA A 471 -2.67 15.66 21.15
N TYR A 472 -2.37 14.69 22.04
CA TYR A 472 -1.81 14.98 23.36
C TYR A 472 -0.46 15.74 23.31
N GLY A 473 0.37 15.45 22.31
CA GLY A 473 1.63 16.16 22.07
C GLY A 473 1.48 17.59 21.58
N LEU A 474 0.32 17.98 21.03
CA LEU A 474 0.09 19.32 20.47
C LEU A 474 -0.23 20.38 21.53
N LEU A 475 -0.69 19.96 22.70
CA LEU A 475 -1.00 20.85 23.82
C LEU A 475 0.20 21.77 24.10
N PRO A 476 0.02 23.08 24.31
CA PRO A 476 1.13 23.95 24.70
C PRO A 476 1.83 23.45 25.97
N THR A 477 3.16 23.42 25.99
CA THR A 477 4.00 23.05 27.15
C THR A 477 4.53 24.31 27.84
N ARG A 478 4.66 24.30 29.17
CA ARG A 478 5.23 25.43 29.94
C ARG A 478 6.71 25.29 30.29
N GLY A 479 7.36 24.21 29.84
CA GLY A 479 8.77 23.93 30.11
C GLY A 479 9.14 22.44 29.99
N ALA A 480 10.37 22.13 30.38
CA ALA A 480 10.94 20.78 30.29
C ALA A 480 10.20 19.75 31.16
N ASP A 481 9.74 20.14 32.36
CA ASP A 481 9.03 19.23 33.27
C ASP A 481 7.71 18.70 32.68
N GLU A 482 6.88 19.59 32.13
CA GLU A 482 5.62 19.18 31.46
C GLU A 482 5.90 18.36 30.20
N THR A 483 6.96 18.69 29.47
CA THR A 483 7.39 17.92 28.28
C THR A 483 7.76 16.49 28.68
N ARG A 484 8.53 16.35 29.76
CA ARG A 484 8.93 15.06 30.33
C ARG A 484 7.74 14.26 30.85
N GLU A 485 6.81 14.92 31.54
CA GLU A 485 5.58 14.28 32.02
C GLU A 485 4.78 13.66 30.86
N ARG A 486 4.59 14.41 29.77
CA ARG A 486 3.85 13.95 28.59
C ARG A 486 4.60 12.86 27.84
N TYR A 487 5.92 12.98 27.70
CA TYR A 487 6.78 11.93 27.16
C TYR A 487 6.60 10.61 27.93
N LEU A 488 6.72 10.66 29.25
CA LEU A 488 6.55 9.49 30.12
C LEU A 488 5.12 8.92 30.04
N ALA A 489 4.10 9.77 29.91
CA ALA A 489 2.73 9.33 29.71
C ALA A 489 2.55 8.58 28.38
N LEU A 490 3.06 9.11 27.26
CA LEU A 490 3.01 8.44 25.95
C LEU A 490 3.78 7.11 25.96
N LYS A 491 4.96 7.04 26.60
CA LYS A 491 5.70 5.78 26.78
C LYS A 491 4.98 4.78 27.69
N ARG A 492 4.23 5.25 28.69
CA ARG A 492 3.37 4.39 29.50
C ARG A 492 2.24 3.81 28.63
N TYR A 493 1.54 4.63 27.84
CA TYR A 493 0.50 4.15 26.94
C TYR A 493 1.02 3.15 25.90
N HIS A 494 2.24 3.35 25.40
CA HIS A 494 2.89 2.39 24.49
C HIS A 494 2.97 0.99 25.09
N ARG A 495 3.27 0.87 26.39
CA ARG A 495 3.30 -0.43 27.08
C ARG A 495 1.89 -0.97 27.33
N GLU A 496 0.95 -0.10 27.68
CA GLU A 496 -0.43 -0.50 27.97
C GLU A 496 -1.18 -1.03 26.74
N VAL A 497 -0.78 -0.62 25.52
CA VAL A 497 -1.39 -1.10 24.27
C VAL A 497 -0.86 -2.46 23.80
N GLU A 498 0.26 -2.95 24.35
CA GLU A 498 0.84 -4.28 24.02
C GLU A 498 -0.08 -5.45 24.41
N ARG A 499 -1.07 -5.21 25.26
CA ARG A 499 -2.09 -6.22 25.64
C ARG A 499 -3.16 -6.46 24.58
N TYR A 500 -3.23 -5.62 23.54
CA TYR A 500 -4.22 -5.74 22.47
C TYR A 500 -3.76 -6.69 21.36
N GLY A 501 -4.68 -7.06 20.45
CA GLY A 501 -4.33 -7.83 19.25
C GLY A 501 -3.45 -7.05 18.28
N ALA A 502 -2.74 -7.75 17.39
CA ALA A 502 -1.67 -7.19 16.54
C ALA A 502 -2.08 -5.95 15.74
N GLU A 503 -3.25 -5.96 15.11
CA GLU A 503 -3.77 -4.83 14.33
C GLU A 503 -4.02 -3.59 15.21
N ARG A 504 -4.77 -3.76 16.31
CA ARG A 504 -5.03 -2.67 17.26
C ARG A 504 -3.76 -2.16 17.91
N GLN A 505 -2.79 -3.04 18.16
CA GLN A 505 -1.48 -2.68 18.68
C GLN A 505 -0.74 -1.78 17.68
N ALA A 506 -0.65 -2.16 16.41
CA ALA A 506 0.00 -1.38 15.35
C ALA A 506 -0.63 0.02 15.24
N ASN A 507 -1.96 0.09 15.10
CA ASN A 507 -2.69 1.37 14.97
C ASN A 507 -2.50 2.28 16.19
N SER A 508 -2.47 1.71 17.39
CA SER A 508 -2.27 2.48 18.63
C SER A 508 -0.82 2.94 18.80
N GLN A 509 0.15 2.12 18.40
CA GLN A 509 1.57 2.49 18.42
C GLN A 509 1.88 3.61 17.42
N ALA A 510 1.30 3.55 16.23
CA ALA A 510 1.35 4.62 15.24
C ALA A 510 0.77 5.94 15.78
N ALA A 511 -0.38 5.87 16.47
CA ALA A 511 -0.98 7.02 17.16
C ALA A 511 -0.11 7.62 18.25
N ILE A 512 0.60 6.78 19.01
CA ILE A 512 1.55 7.23 20.02
C ILE A 512 2.78 7.86 19.39
N GLN A 513 3.26 7.31 18.27
CA GLN A 513 4.39 7.85 17.54
C GLN A 513 4.08 9.25 17.00
N ALA A 514 2.93 9.44 16.33
CA ALA A 514 2.46 10.76 15.92
C ALA A 514 2.33 11.73 17.11
N GLY A 515 1.86 11.24 18.27
CA GLY A 515 1.80 12.02 19.51
C GLY A 515 3.17 12.46 20.03
N LEU A 516 4.19 11.61 19.93
CA LEU A 516 5.57 11.94 20.29
C LEU A 516 6.18 12.93 19.30
N GLU A 517 5.88 12.79 18.02
CA GLU A 517 6.33 13.63 16.90
C GLU A 517 5.74 15.05 17.03
N ASN A 518 4.46 15.14 17.41
CA ASN A 518 3.80 16.39 17.78
C ASN A 518 4.40 17.00 19.06
N LEU A 519 4.67 16.20 20.10
CA LEU A 519 5.29 16.67 21.34
C LEU A 519 6.70 17.23 21.10
N ALA A 520 7.47 16.59 20.22
CA ALA A 520 8.81 17.03 19.86
C ALA A 520 8.78 18.43 19.26
N ARG A 521 7.98 18.64 18.22
CA ARG A 521 7.80 19.95 17.60
C ARG A 521 7.29 21.00 18.60
N THR A 522 6.32 20.64 19.44
CA THR A 522 5.79 21.54 20.48
C THR A 522 6.87 21.97 21.48
N ALA A 523 7.80 21.08 21.82
CA ALA A 523 8.89 21.36 22.75
C ALA A 523 10.16 21.91 22.08
N GLY A 524 10.13 22.18 20.76
CA GLY A 524 11.26 22.74 20.01
C GLY A 524 12.34 21.73 19.62
N TYR A 525 12.04 20.43 19.64
CA TYR A 525 12.89 19.38 19.07
C TYR A 525 12.52 19.14 17.61
N GLY A 526 13.51 18.76 16.79
CA GLY A 526 13.28 18.52 15.36
C GLY A 526 12.41 17.30 15.06
N ASP A 527 12.45 16.26 15.90
CA ASP A 527 11.70 15.02 15.74
C ASP A 527 11.54 14.27 17.08
N ALA A 528 10.68 13.25 17.11
CA ALA A 528 10.43 12.39 18.28
C ALA A 528 11.70 11.68 18.79
N THR A 529 12.64 11.35 17.91
CA THR A 529 13.89 10.66 18.27
C THR A 529 14.79 11.59 19.09
N ARG A 530 14.94 12.85 18.68
CA ARG A 530 15.73 13.86 19.40
C ARG A 530 15.07 14.24 20.73
N LEU A 531 13.75 14.34 20.77
CA LEU A 531 12.99 14.46 22.03
C LEU A 531 13.29 13.27 22.95
N GLU A 532 13.19 12.05 22.43
CA GLU A 532 13.47 10.82 23.19
C GLU A 532 14.86 10.83 23.81
N TRP A 533 15.87 11.19 23.03
CA TRP A 533 17.23 11.30 23.54
C TRP A 533 17.33 12.31 24.68
N ALA A 534 16.59 13.42 24.62
CA ALA A 534 16.69 14.49 25.62
C ALA A 534 16.09 14.00 26.94
N MET A 535 14.90 13.41 26.84
CA MET A 535 14.18 12.89 27.99
C MET A 535 14.92 11.72 28.65
N GLU A 536 15.50 10.81 27.85
CA GLU A 536 16.25 9.67 28.37
C GLU A 536 17.59 10.10 29.00
N ALA A 537 18.25 11.14 28.48
CA ALA A 537 19.46 11.72 29.11
C ALA A 537 19.16 12.29 30.50
N GLU A 538 18.09 13.08 30.62
CA GLU A 538 17.66 13.62 31.92
C GLU A 538 17.27 12.51 32.92
N ILE A 539 16.63 11.44 32.44
CA ILE A 539 16.29 10.27 33.28
C ILE A 539 17.56 9.54 33.74
N ALA A 540 18.57 9.40 32.87
CA ALA A 540 19.81 8.71 33.20
C ALA A 540 20.58 9.42 34.32
N GLU A 541 20.67 10.75 34.28
CA GLU A 541 21.39 11.55 35.29
C GLU A 541 20.77 11.49 36.69
N GLN A 542 19.46 11.23 36.77
CA GLN A 542 18.74 11.12 38.04
C GLN A 542 18.80 9.70 38.63
N THR A 543 19.40 8.74 37.92
CA THR A 543 19.47 7.35 38.36
C THR A 543 20.78 7.10 39.12
N PRO A 544 20.74 6.61 40.38
CA PRO A 544 21.95 6.38 41.16
C PRO A 544 22.80 5.23 40.61
N ASP A 545 24.13 5.42 40.58
CA ASP A 545 25.10 4.42 40.08
C ASP A 545 25.15 3.13 40.89
N ARG A 546 24.87 3.20 42.21
CA ARG A 546 24.90 2.07 43.14
C ARG A 546 23.79 2.15 44.17
N LEU A 547 23.21 1.00 44.51
CA LEU A 547 22.25 0.84 45.60
C LEU A 547 22.91 0.11 46.77
N HIS A 548 22.73 0.62 47.98
CA HIS A 548 23.24 -0.01 49.21
C HIS A 548 22.11 -0.71 49.95
N LEU A 549 22.14 -2.05 49.99
CA LEU A 549 21.06 -2.90 50.52
C LEU A 549 21.64 -3.92 51.52
N ASP A 550 21.21 -3.90 52.78
CA ASP A 550 21.59 -4.88 53.82
C ASP A 550 23.11 -5.15 53.94
N GLY A 551 23.94 -4.11 53.78
CA GLY A 551 25.41 -4.21 53.81
C GLY A 551 26.04 -4.77 52.53
N TYR A 552 25.27 -4.88 51.45
CA TYR A 552 25.73 -5.17 50.10
C TYR A 552 25.60 -3.91 49.22
N ASP A 553 26.52 -3.76 48.27
CA ASP A 553 26.37 -2.81 47.18
C ASP A 553 25.89 -3.57 45.94
N LEU A 554 24.86 -3.07 45.28
CA LEU A 554 24.39 -3.57 43.98
C LEU A 554 24.48 -2.46 42.93
N TRP A 555 24.89 -2.81 41.72
CA TRP A 555 24.92 -1.90 40.58
C TRP A 555 24.79 -2.65 39.26
N LEU A 556 24.63 -1.92 38.17
CA LEU A 556 24.70 -2.46 36.81
C LEU A 556 26.09 -2.20 36.24
N GLU A 557 26.70 -3.24 35.68
CA GLU A 557 27.98 -3.18 34.97
C GLU A 557 27.78 -3.74 33.56
N LEU A 558 28.43 -3.14 32.58
CA LEU A 558 28.36 -3.60 31.20
C LEU A 558 29.38 -4.71 30.95
N GLN A 559 28.90 -5.85 30.43
CA GLN A 559 29.74 -6.92 29.90
C GLN A 559 29.48 -7.02 28.39
N GLY A 560 30.39 -6.47 27.59
CA GLY A 560 30.12 -6.15 26.20
C GLY A 560 28.94 -5.18 26.11
N LEU A 561 27.93 -5.51 25.30
CA LEU A 561 26.70 -4.72 25.16
C LEU A 561 25.61 -5.08 26.17
N ASN A 562 25.88 -5.99 27.12
CA ASN A 562 24.88 -6.48 28.06
C ASN A 562 25.04 -5.82 29.44
N PRO A 563 24.00 -5.16 29.98
CA PRO A 563 24.00 -4.72 31.37
C PRO A 563 23.76 -5.91 32.29
N VAL A 564 24.72 -6.17 33.18
CA VAL A 564 24.73 -7.27 34.14
C VAL A 564 24.67 -6.71 35.55
N MET A 565 23.83 -7.29 36.39
CA MET A 565 23.73 -6.91 37.79
C MET A 565 24.91 -7.50 38.57
N VAL A 566 25.64 -6.64 39.27
CA VAL A 566 26.80 -6.98 40.09
C VAL A 566 26.50 -6.66 41.55
N ALA A 567 27.00 -7.51 42.45
CA ALA A 567 26.91 -7.30 43.89
C ALA A 567 28.30 -7.39 44.53
N SER A 568 28.56 -6.55 45.54
CA SER A 568 29.71 -6.67 46.44
C SER A 568 29.33 -6.63 47.91
N LYS A 569 30.19 -7.19 48.76
CA LYS A 569 30.10 -7.07 50.22
C LYS A 569 31.46 -6.70 50.79
N GLY A 570 31.55 -5.60 51.54
CA GLY A 570 32.81 -5.14 52.12
C GLY A 570 33.93 -4.96 51.09
N GLY A 571 33.59 -4.44 49.90
CA GLY A 571 34.54 -4.20 48.80
C GLY A 571 34.91 -5.42 47.95
N LYS A 572 34.45 -6.64 48.27
CA LYS A 572 34.70 -7.84 47.45
C LYS A 572 33.51 -8.16 46.53
N ARG A 573 33.79 -8.26 45.21
CA ARG A 573 32.80 -8.66 44.18
C ARG A 573 32.34 -10.10 44.39
N LEU A 574 31.04 -10.35 44.29
CA LEU A 574 30.42 -11.67 44.44
C LEU A 574 30.20 -12.33 43.06
N LYS A 575 30.18 -13.67 43.03
CA LYS A 575 29.89 -14.45 41.80
C LYS A 575 28.43 -14.33 41.35
N SER A 576 27.51 -14.10 42.27
CA SER A 576 26.09 -13.94 41.97
C SER A 576 25.41 -13.06 43.02
N VAL A 577 24.28 -12.48 42.64
CA VAL A 577 23.44 -11.69 43.57
C VAL A 577 22.93 -12.62 44.69
N PRO A 578 23.15 -12.29 45.98
CA PRO A 578 22.69 -13.09 47.11
C PRO A 578 21.18 -13.36 47.08
N ALA A 579 20.76 -14.56 47.46
CA ALA A 579 19.35 -14.94 47.45
C ALA A 579 18.47 -14.07 48.37
N ALA A 580 19.03 -13.57 49.47
CA ALA A 580 18.35 -12.66 50.40
C ALA A 580 17.95 -11.33 49.73
N LEU A 581 18.81 -10.80 48.84
CA LEU A 581 18.57 -9.52 48.16
C LEU A 581 17.54 -9.64 47.03
N ARG A 582 17.30 -10.84 46.47
CA ARG A 582 16.36 -11.02 45.36
C ARG A 582 14.90 -10.66 45.71
N LYS A 583 14.56 -10.66 47.00
CA LYS A 583 13.23 -10.30 47.53
C LYS A 583 13.14 -8.85 48.00
N HIS A 584 14.23 -8.09 47.93
CA HIS A 584 14.27 -6.69 48.36
C HIS A 584 13.72 -5.77 47.27
N ASP A 585 12.97 -4.73 47.63
CA ASP A 585 12.37 -3.78 46.68
C ASP A 585 13.42 -3.09 45.80
N GLY A 586 14.52 -2.61 46.40
CA GLY A 586 15.68 -2.10 45.66
C GLY A 586 16.31 -3.06 44.63
N HIS A 587 16.21 -4.38 44.79
CA HIS A 587 16.61 -5.33 43.75
C HIS A 587 15.59 -5.36 42.59
N ALA A 588 14.30 -5.27 42.89
CA ALA A 588 13.26 -5.17 41.87
C ALA A 588 13.39 -3.86 41.06
N GLU A 589 13.72 -2.75 41.72
CA GLU A 589 14.04 -1.46 41.08
C GLU A 589 15.25 -1.59 40.15
N LEU A 590 16.35 -2.20 40.62
CA LEU A 590 17.55 -2.39 39.80
C LEU A 590 17.32 -3.36 38.64
N LYS A 591 16.48 -4.37 38.81
CA LYS A 591 16.06 -5.28 37.73
C LYS A 591 15.22 -4.54 36.68
N THR A 592 14.37 -3.62 37.12
CA THR A 592 13.57 -2.75 36.24
C THR A 592 14.47 -1.80 35.46
N LEU A 593 15.48 -1.22 36.13
CA LEU A 593 16.51 -0.40 35.48
C LEU A 593 17.32 -1.22 34.47
N GLN A 594 17.71 -2.45 34.82
CA GLN A 594 18.41 -3.36 33.91
C GLN A 594 17.60 -3.64 32.64
N GLY A 595 16.30 -3.92 32.77
CA GLY A 595 15.40 -4.09 31.63
C GLY A 595 15.34 -2.85 30.76
N ARG A 596 15.11 -1.67 31.37
CA ARG A 596 15.09 -0.38 30.67
C ARG A 596 16.39 -0.12 29.89
N MET A 597 17.54 -0.41 30.51
CA MET A 597 18.85 -0.21 29.90
C MET A 597 19.09 -1.17 28.73
N LYS A 598 18.63 -2.43 28.80
CA LYS A 598 18.65 -3.35 27.65
C LYS A 598 17.82 -2.83 26.49
N ASP A 599 16.62 -2.35 26.79
CA ASP A 599 15.73 -1.80 25.76
C ASP A 599 16.31 -0.51 25.15
N GLN A 600 16.93 0.35 25.95
CA GLN A 600 17.65 1.53 25.48
C GLN A 600 18.81 1.14 24.55
N ILE A 601 19.68 0.21 24.95
CA ILE A 601 20.80 -0.27 24.12
C ILE A 601 20.28 -0.82 22.78
N ARG A 602 19.23 -1.65 22.82
CA ARG A 602 18.59 -2.18 21.60
C ARG A 602 18.07 -1.08 20.69
N ARG A 603 17.34 -0.10 21.25
CA ARG A 603 16.79 1.04 20.49
C ARG A 603 17.90 1.88 19.87
N PHE A 604 18.88 2.33 20.67
CA PHE A 604 20.00 3.13 20.18
C PHE A 604 20.80 2.41 19.10
N ARG A 605 21.01 1.10 19.24
CA ARG A 605 21.70 0.32 18.20
C ARG A 605 20.98 0.38 16.86
N LEU A 606 19.65 0.18 16.86
CA LEU A 606 18.84 0.25 15.64
C LEU A 606 18.83 1.67 15.06
N THR A 607 18.70 2.69 15.91
CA THR A 607 18.75 4.09 15.47
C THR A 607 20.10 4.44 14.86
N LEU A 608 21.22 4.12 15.52
CA LEU A 608 22.57 4.40 15.02
C LEU A 608 22.87 3.62 13.72
N GLU A 609 22.39 2.38 13.58
CA GLU A 609 22.51 1.64 12.31
C GLU A 609 21.70 2.30 11.19
N ALA A 610 20.46 2.73 11.47
CA ALA A 610 19.62 3.43 10.50
C ALA A 610 20.22 4.77 10.09
N MET A 611 20.79 5.54 11.03
CA MET A 611 21.49 6.79 10.76
C MET A 611 22.70 6.57 9.85
N MET A 612 23.49 5.52 10.07
CA MET A 612 24.59 5.14 9.18
C MET A 612 24.07 4.81 7.76
N ALA A 613 23.01 3.99 7.68
CA ALA A 613 22.44 3.56 6.40
C ALA A 613 21.83 4.73 5.61
N ARG A 614 21.26 5.72 6.29
CA ARG A 614 20.67 6.93 5.68
C ARG A 614 21.67 8.06 5.46
N GLY A 615 22.87 7.98 6.04
CA GLY A 615 23.85 9.07 6.00
C GLY A 615 23.41 10.30 6.82
N GLU A 616 22.66 10.09 7.90
CA GLU A 616 22.19 11.17 8.77
C GLU A 616 23.32 11.70 9.66
N ALA A 617 23.44 13.02 9.76
CA ALA A 617 24.44 13.68 10.59
C ALA A 617 24.01 13.80 12.06
N LEU A 618 24.97 13.59 12.94
CA LEU A 618 24.90 13.88 14.36
C LEU A 618 25.51 15.26 14.61
N GLU A 619 24.66 16.21 14.98
CA GLU A 619 25.11 17.54 15.39
C GLU A 619 25.92 17.46 16.70
N PRO A 620 26.94 18.32 16.92
CA PRO A 620 27.74 18.29 18.15
C PRO A 620 26.90 18.41 19.43
N ALA A 621 25.80 19.17 19.40
CA ALA A 621 24.87 19.29 20.53
C ALA A 621 24.18 17.95 20.83
N GLN A 622 23.72 17.25 19.79
CA GLN A 622 23.07 15.94 19.89
C GLN A 622 24.07 14.88 20.38
N LEU A 623 25.31 14.92 19.88
CA LEU A 623 26.36 14.01 20.33
C LEU A 623 26.67 14.18 21.82
N ARG A 624 26.78 15.42 22.32
CA ARG A 624 26.96 15.69 23.77
C ARG A 624 25.82 15.11 24.60
N GLN A 625 24.59 15.24 24.12
CA GLN A 625 23.42 14.70 24.77
C GLN A 625 23.43 13.17 24.80
N LEU A 626 23.80 12.52 23.69
CA LEU A 626 23.99 11.07 23.62
C LEU A 626 25.08 10.59 24.59
N LEU A 627 26.18 11.33 24.71
CA LEU A 627 27.29 10.98 25.61
C LEU A 627 26.94 11.07 27.11
N ARG A 628 25.85 11.77 27.48
CA ARG A 628 25.31 11.78 28.85
C ARG A 628 24.59 10.47 29.21
N MET A 629 24.22 9.67 28.21
CA MET A 629 23.53 8.39 28.39
C MET A 629 24.53 7.23 28.34
N PRO A 630 24.73 6.45 29.43
CA PRO A 630 25.68 5.34 29.45
C PRO A 630 25.46 4.32 28.34
N ALA A 631 24.19 4.03 28.01
CA ALA A 631 23.81 3.12 26.94
C ALA A 631 24.24 3.60 25.54
N ALA A 632 24.07 4.88 25.23
CA ALA A 632 24.43 5.44 23.92
C ALA A 632 25.94 5.64 23.80
N ARG A 633 26.58 6.14 24.87
CA ARG A 633 28.05 6.31 24.93
C ARG A 633 28.79 5.00 24.65
N LEU A 634 28.35 3.91 25.28
CA LEU A 634 28.91 2.57 25.03
C LEU A 634 28.92 2.20 23.54
N LEU A 635 27.83 2.47 22.83
CA LEU A 635 27.73 2.10 21.41
C LEU A 635 28.61 3.00 20.54
N LEU A 636 28.61 4.31 20.80
CA LEU A 636 29.37 5.30 20.04
C LEU A 636 30.89 5.10 20.15
N ASP A 637 31.40 4.68 21.31
CA ASP A 637 32.83 4.42 21.55
C ASP A 637 33.40 3.28 20.68
N HIS A 638 32.54 2.46 20.08
CA HIS A 638 32.91 1.34 19.21
C HIS A 638 32.65 1.59 17.72
N LEU A 639 32.05 2.71 17.36
CA LEU A 639 31.75 3.06 15.97
C LEU A 639 32.86 3.92 15.37
N VAL A 640 33.08 3.75 14.06
CA VAL A 640 33.89 4.68 13.28
C VAL A 640 33.00 5.84 12.86
N LEU A 641 33.43 7.07 13.15
CA LEU A 641 32.75 8.30 12.76
C LEU A 641 33.54 9.02 11.65
N ARG A 642 32.86 9.89 10.92
CA ARG A 642 33.41 10.73 9.86
C ARG A 642 33.00 12.17 10.08
N ASP A 643 33.94 13.11 10.03
CA ASP A 643 33.63 14.56 10.03
C ASP A 643 33.40 15.11 8.61
N GLY A 644 33.04 16.40 8.52
CA GLY A 644 32.81 17.10 7.25
C GLY A 644 34.02 17.15 6.32
N ASP A 645 35.24 17.08 6.85
CA ASP A 645 36.49 17.06 6.08
C ASP A 645 36.88 15.64 5.61
N GLY A 646 36.09 14.63 6.00
CA GLY A 646 36.35 13.23 5.66
C GLY A 646 37.33 12.51 6.59
N LEU A 647 37.70 13.10 7.73
CA LEU A 647 38.50 12.41 8.74
C LEU A 647 37.69 11.27 9.35
N LEU A 648 38.24 10.07 9.25
CA LEU A 648 37.69 8.88 9.90
C LEU A 648 38.35 8.69 11.28
N GLY A 649 37.55 8.45 12.32
CA GLY A 649 38.07 8.28 13.68
C GLY A 649 37.12 7.57 14.64
N TRP A 650 37.67 7.00 15.71
CA TRP A 650 36.88 6.63 16.89
C TRP A 650 36.58 7.85 17.73
N LEU A 651 35.43 7.86 18.39
CA LEU A 651 35.09 8.88 19.36
C LEU A 651 35.94 8.74 20.63
N ASP A 652 36.56 9.83 21.05
CA ASP A 652 37.05 10.04 22.40
C ASP A 652 36.04 10.94 23.12
N GLY A 653 35.06 10.31 23.79
CA GLY A 653 33.94 11.01 24.39
C GLY A 653 34.32 11.97 25.52
N ASP A 654 35.43 11.72 26.22
CA ASP A 654 35.92 12.58 27.30
C ASP A 654 36.66 13.80 26.76
N ALA A 655 37.51 13.61 25.75
CA ALA A 655 38.20 14.71 25.07
C ALA A 655 37.31 15.45 24.05
N PHE A 656 36.11 14.91 23.76
CA PHE A 656 35.21 15.36 22.69
C PHE A 656 35.96 15.52 21.35
N ALA A 657 36.70 14.47 20.97
CA ALA A 657 37.60 14.46 19.83
C ALA A 657 37.44 13.18 18.99
N LEU A 658 37.78 13.25 17.70
CA LEU A 658 37.94 12.07 16.84
C LEU A 658 39.40 11.62 16.82
N ARG A 659 39.61 10.33 17.07
CA ARG A 659 40.93 9.69 17.03
C ARG A 659 41.08 8.87 15.74
N PRO A 660 41.88 9.33 14.76
CA PRO A 660 42.16 8.55 13.55
C PRO A 660 43.06 7.35 13.86
N LEU A 661 43.17 6.40 12.93
CA LEU A 661 44.12 5.28 13.04
C LEU A 661 45.57 5.75 13.10
N THR A 662 45.87 6.84 12.38
CA THR A 662 47.20 7.43 12.28
C THR A 662 47.11 8.94 12.44
N GLY A 663 48.00 9.53 13.24
CA GLY A 663 48.03 10.97 13.51
C GLY A 663 47.33 11.36 14.82
N PRO A 664 47.34 12.65 15.16
CA PRO A 664 46.76 13.14 16.41
C PRO A 664 45.23 13.12 16.37
N ALA A 665 44.60 13.03 17.54
CA ALA A 665 43.17 13.25 17.68
C ALA A 665 42.80 14.71 17.33
N ARG A 666 41.63 14.92 16.74
CA ARG A 666 41.12 16.24 16.37
C ARG A 666 39.84 16.58 17.15
N PRO A 667 39.70 17.79 17.70
CA PRO A 667 38.45 18.23 18.33
C PRO A 667 37.26 18.13 17.37
N ILE A 668 36.08 17.84 17.92
CA ILE A 668 34.84 17.81 17.14
C ILE A 668 34.26 19.22 17.09
N GLU A 669 34.32 19.84 15.91
CA GLU A 669 33.85 21.21 15.66
C GLU A 669 32.53 21.27 14.89
N GLY A 670 32.23 20.24 14.09
CA GLY A 670 31.04 20.17 13.23
C GLY A 670 30.30 18.83 13.30
N PRO A 671 29.26 18.66 12.47
CA PRO A 671 28.45 17.45 12.44
C PRO A 671 29.26 16.22 12.07
N LEU A 672 28.89 15.07 12.63
CA LEU A 672 29.54 13.79 12.36
C LEU A 672 28.58 12.79 11.72
N LEU A 673 29.06 12.04 10.74
CA LEU A 673 28.39 10.85 10.23
C LEU A 673 28.89 9.62 10.95
N ILE A 674 28.02 8.63 11.15
CA ILE A 674 28.49 7.26 11.41
C ILE A 674 29.03 6.72 10.08
N ALA A 675 30.31 6.35 10.03
CA ALA A 675 30.97 6.03 8.78
C ALA A 675 30.37 4.75 8.16
N HIS A 676 29.84 4.86 6.94
CA HIS A 676 29.46 3.70 6.13
C HIS A 676 30.72 3.07 5.48
N PRO A 677 30.76 1.75 5.18
CA PRO A 677 31.82 1.14 4.36
C PRO A 677 32.16 1.88 3.09
N LEU A 678 31.18 2.53 2.47
CA LEU A 678 31.38 3.38 1.30
C LEU A 678 32.39 4.50 1.59
N HIS A 679 32.21 5.24 2.69
CA HIS A 679 33.12 6.32 3.08
C HIS A 679 34.54 5.80 3.35
N LEU A 680 34.64 4.62 3.96
CA LEU A 680 35.91 3.94 4.24
C LEU A 680 36.60 3.47 2.94
N TYR A 681 35.81 2.99 1.98
CA TYR A 681 36.27 2.55 0.65
C TYR A 681 36.75 3.72 -0.20
N GLU A 682 35.96 4.80 -0.27
CA GLU A 682 36.31 6.04 -0.99
C GLU A 682 37.60 6.66 -0.45
N ALA A 683 37.82 6.58 0.86
CA ALA A 683 39.07 7.04 1.51
C ALA A 683 40.25 6.07 1.32
N GLY A 684 40.06 4.91 0.67
CA GLY A 684 41.09 3.86 0.55
C GLY A 684 41.51 3.24 1.90
N ALA A 685 40.72 3.44 2.96
CA ALA A 685 41.09 3.11 4.34
C ALA A 685 40.36 1.87 4.87
N LEU A 686 39.42 1.29 4.12
CA LEU A 686 38.56 0.20 4.58
C LEU A 686 39.33 -1.00 5.15
N SER A 687 40.33 -1.50 4.43
CA SER A 687 41.14 -2.64 4.89
C SER A 687 41.93 -2.32 6.16
N ALA A 688 42.49 -1.11 6.27
CA ALA A 688 43.22 -0.67 7.45
C ALA A 688 42.31 -0.62 8.70
N TRP A 689 41.07 -0.14 8.54
CA TRP A 689 40.07 -0.14 9.61
C TRP A 689 39.61 -1.55 10.00
N GLN A 690 39.40 -2.44 9.03
CA GLN A 690 39.08 -3.85 9.29
C GLN A 690 40.17 -4.53 10.13
N GLN A 691 41.43 -4.34 9.75
CA GLN A 691 42.59 -4.88 10.48
C GLN A 691 42.71 -4.27 11.88
N ALA A 692 42.59 -2.94 12.01
CA ALA A 692 42.70 -2.26 13.30
C ALA A 692 41.60 -2.67 14.28
N LEU A 693 40.36 -2.86 13.80
CA LEU A 693 39.22 -3.29 14.60
C LEU A 693 39.46 -4.68 15.21
N VAL A 694 39.94 -5.63 14.39
CA VAL A 694 40.29 -6.99 14.81
C VAL A 694 41.50 -7.01 15.74
N ALA A 695 42.56 -6.25 15.41
CA ALA A 695 43.77 -6.16 16.22
C ALA A 695 43.50 -5.62 17.63
N GLN A 696 42.62 -4.63 17.76
CA GLN A 696 42.22 -4.07 19.06
C GLN A 696 41.13 -4.87 19.77
N ARG A 697 40.67 -5.98 19.19
CA ARG A 697 39.53 -6.78 19.66
C ARG A 697 38.29 -5.94 19.96
N ARG A 698 38.06 -4.87 19.18
CA ARG A 698 36.87 -4.03 19.32
C ARG A 698 35.68 -4.75 18.71
N VAL A 699 34.51 -4.63 19.34
CA VAL A 699 33.25 -5.23 18.89
C VAL A 699 32.28 -4.12 18.55
N GLN A 700 31.94 -3.99 17.28
CA GLN A 700 30.97 -3.00 16.83
C GLN A 700 29.55 -3.40 17.21
N PRO A 701 28.68 -2.41 17.53
CA PRO A 701 27.32 -2.71 17.97
C PRO A 701 26.45 -3.37 16.89
N PHE A 702 26.73 -3.07 15.63
CA PHE A 702 26.19 -3.71 14.44
C PHE A 702 27.32 -3.90 13.43
N LYS A 703 27.07 -4.66 12.35
CA LYS A 703 28.05 -4.84 11.28
C LYS A 703 28.22 -3.50 10.53
N GLN A 704 29.28 -2.75 10.87
CA GLN A 704 29.64 -1.47 10.25
C GLN A 704 30.82 -1.66 9.27
N VAL A 705 32.05 -1.84 9.76
CA VAL A 705 33.26 -1.86 8.91
C VAL A 705 33.35 -3.11 8.03
N PHE A 706 32.70 -4.20 8.45
CA PHE A 706 32.57 -5.43 7.66
C PHE A 706 31.24 -5.52 6.89
N ARG A 707 30.42 -4.47 6.88
CA ARG A 707 29.14 -4.46 6.17
C ARG A 707 29.34 -4.59 4.66
N GLU A 708 28.46 -5.36 4.02
CA GLU A 708 28.43 -5.55 2.58
C GLU A 708 28.32 -4.20 1.86
N LEU A 709 29.12 -4.00 0.82
CA LEU A 709 29.15 -2.77 0.03
C LEU A 709 28.86 -3.13 -1.42
N TYR A 710 27.78 -2.58 -1.95
CA TYR A 710 27.40 -2.79 -3.34
C TYR A 710 27.72 -1.53 -4.13
N LEU A 711 28.60 -1.67 -5.11
CA LEU A 711 28.96 -0.62 -6.04
C LEU A 711 28.28 -0.85 -7.38
N LEU A 712 28.11 0.21 -8.14
CA LEU A 712 27.53 0.13 -9.48
C LEU A 712 28.47 -0.65 -10.42
N THR A 713 27.98 -1.75 -10.98
CA THR A 713 28.75 -2.62 -11.88
C THR A 713 28.68 -2.15 -13.33
N PRO A 714 29.60 -2.57 -14.20
CA PRO A 714 29.52 -2.27 -15.63
C PRO A 714 28.19 -2.69 -16.29
N ALA A 715 27.68 -3.88 -15.95
CA ALA A 715 26.41 -4.37 -16.48
C ALA A 715 25.21 -3.50 -16.08
N GLU A 716 25.23 -2.93 -14.87
CA GLU A 716 24.17 -2.01 -14.43
C GLU A 716 24.29 -0.62 -15.07
N ARG A 717 25.50 -0.18 -15.44
CA ARG A 717 25.68 1.04 -16.25
C ARG A 717 25.12 0.86 -17.65
N GLU A 718 25.27 -0.34 -18.23
CA GLU A 718 24.70 -0.68 -19.54
C GLU A 718 23.16 -0.79 -19.49
N ASN A 719 22.59 -1.39 -18.44
CA ASN A 719 21.14 -1.52 -18.26
C ASN A 719 20.42 -0.20 -17.92
N GLY A 720 21.15 0.79 -17.41
CA GLY A 720 20.69 2.17 -17.20
C GLY A 720 19.73 2.38 -16.03
N LEU A 721 18.54 1.78 -16.06
CA LEU A 721 17.43 2.09 -15.14
C LEU A 721 17.20 1.04 -14.05
N LYS A 722 17.56 -0.23 -14.29
CA LYS A 722 17.20 -1.35 -13.42
C LYS A 722 18.40 -2.21 -13.06
N SER A 723 18.52 -2.59 -11.79
CA SER A 723 19.47 -3.61 -11.35
C SER A 723 18.81 -4.98 -11.39
N MET A 724 19.42 -5.91 -12.13
CA MET A 724 19.01 -7.31 -12.24
C MET A 724 19.89 -8.24 -11.38
N ARG A 725 20.65 -7.70 -10.41
CA ARG A 725 21.67 -8.46 -9.65
C ARG A 725 21.11 -9.69 -8.93
N PHE A 726 19.83 -9.65 -8.57
CA PHE A 726 19.14 -10.73 -7.88
C PHE A 726 18.02 -11.37 -8.73
N ALA A 727 17.97 -11.09 -10.03
CA ALA A 727 16.94 -11.59 -10.94
C ALA A 727 16.86 -13.13 -10.91
N GLY A 728 15.63 -13.67 -10.91
CA GLY A 728 15.36 -15.11 -10.99
C GLY A 728 15.43 -15.88 -9.66
N HIS A 729 15.67 -15.20 -8.53
CA HIS A 729 15.60 -15.86 -7.22
C HIS A 729 14.15 -16.05 -6.78
N VAL A 730 13.74 -17.31 -6.64
CA VAL A 730 12.43 -17.69 -6.09
C VAL A 730 12.48 -17.71 -4.57
N LEU A 731 11.56 -16.98 -3.93
CA LEU A 731 11.55 -16.69 -2.50
C LEU A 731 10.22 -17.11 -1.88
N ARG A 732 10.24 -17.58 -0.63
CA ARG A 732 9.03 -17.77 0.18
C ARG A 732 8.41 -16.42 0.53
N SER A 733 7.23 -16.14 0.03
CA SER A 733 6.66 -14.78 0.04
C SER A 733 6.43 -14.26 1.45
N ALA A 734 5.86 -15.08 2.35
CA ALA A 734 5.63 -14.70 3.75
C ALA A 734 6.94 -14.36 4.50
N VAL A 735 8.05 -15.04 4.18
CA VAL A 735 9.35 -14.76 4.79
C VAL A 735 9.94 -13.47 4.21
N ALA A 736 9.88 -13.29 2.89
CA ALA A 736 10.35 -12.09 2.21
C ALA A 736 9.62 -10.83 2.68
N ALA A 737 8.27 -10.85 2.70
CA ALA A 737 7.45 -9.73 3.15
C ALA A 737 7.78 -9.31 4.59
N ARG A 738 7.96 -10.28 5.51
CA ARG A 738 8.34 -9.99 6.89
C ARG A 738 9.75 -9.36 7.00
N LEU A 739 10.71 -9.81 6.19
CA LEU A 739 12.07 -9.27 6.18
C LEU A 739 12.17 -7.87 5.56
N LEU A 740 11.36 -7.61 4.53
CA LEU A 740 11.17 -6.31 3.90
C LEU A 740 10.58 -5.30 4.88
N ARG A 741 9.43 -5.61 5.50
CA ARG A 741 8.79 -4.75 6.52
C ARG A 741 9.73 -4.40 7.66
N ALA A 742 10.49 -5.38 8.16
CA ALA A 742 11.46 -5.18 9.22
C ALA A 742 12.60 -4.19 8.86
N ARG A 743 12.75 -3.85 7.58
CA ARG A 743 13.76 -2.91 7.03
C ARG A 743 13.14 -1.61 6.51
N GLY A 744 11.84 -1.40 6.73
CA GLY A 744 11.14 -0.18 6.32
C GLY A 744 10.68 -0.17 4.87
N TRP A 745 10.49 -1.35 4.27
CA TRP A 745 9.80 -1.49 2.98
C TRP A 745 8.30 -1.65 3.18
N THR A 746 7.51 -1.06 2.29
CA THR A 746 6.06 -1.22 2.19
C THR A 746 5.74 -2.46 1.36
N THR A 747 4.83 -3.31 1.86
CA THR A 747 4.50 -4.61 1.23
C THR A 747 3.01 -4.98 1.33
N HIS A 748 2.10 -4.02 1.50
CA HIS A 748 0.66 -4.25 1.67
C HIS A 748 -0.15 -3.74 0.48
N ASP A 749 -1.31 -4.36 0.26
CA ASP A 749 -2.45 -3.93 -0.55
C ASP A 749 -2.19 -3.47 -1.99
N GLY A 750 -2.28 -4.39 -2.96
CA GLY A 750 -2.62 -3.99 -4.32
C GLY A 750 -1.52 -3.28 -5.13
N GLU A 751 -0.37 -2.97 -4.51
CA GLU A 751 0.68 -2.12 -5.08
C GLU A 751 2.09 -2.73 -5.02
N GLU A 752 3.02 -2.06 -5.70
CA GLU A 752 4.44 -2.42 -5.84
C GLU A 752 5.19 -2.43 -4.49
N VAL A 753 6.24 -3.24 -4.36
CA VAL A 753 7.09 -3.24 -3.15
C VAL A 753 8.04 -2.07 -3.22
N PHE A 754 7.92 -1.12 -2.30
CA PHE A 754 8.77 0.06 -2.32
C PHE A 754 9.34 0.47 -0.96
N ARG A 755 10.39 1.29 -1.02
CA ARG A 755 11.00 1.94 0.15
C ARG A 755 11.25 3.40 -0.16
N ASN A 756 10.79 4.27 0.74
CA ASN A 756 11.07 5.71 0.69
C ASN A 756 12.42 6.02 1.37
N TRP A 757 13.33 6.66 0.65
CA TRP A 757 14.64 7.10 1.13
C TRP A 757 14.69 8.59 1.50
N GLY A 758 13.56 9.31 1.38
CA GLY A 758 13.42 10.75 1.62
C GLY A 758 13.68 11.59 0.37
N GLN A 759 13.30 12.88 0.43
CA GLN A 759 13.50 13.85 -0.67
C GLN A 759 12.95 13.37 -2.02
N GLY A 760 11.78 12.71 -2.00
CA GLY A 760 11.13 12.18 -3.19
C GLY A 760 11.81 10.96 -3.82
N LEU A 761 12.87 10.38 -3.22
CA LEU A 761 13.58 9.20 -3.73
C LEU A 761 12.97 7.89 -3.19
N TYR A 762 12.56 7.02 -4.11
CA TYR A 762 11.98 5.71 -3.84
C TYR A 762 12.80 4.61 -4.51
N ALA A 763 12.88 3.45 -3.88
CA ALA A 763 13.36 2.22 -4.49
C ALA A 763 12.21 1.23 -4.58
N PHE A 764 12.07 0.56 -5.72
CA PHE A 764 11.03 -0.45 -5.99
C PHE A 764 11.67 -1.81 -6.25
N VAL A 765 11.04 -2.88 -5.79
CA VAL A 765 11.40 -4.27 -6.11
C VAL A 765 10.28 -4.90 -6.93
N ASP A 766 10.66 -5.38 -8.10
CA ASP A 766 9.75 -6.04 -9.04
C ASP A 766 9.61 -7.54 -8.72
N PHE A 767 8.37 -7.95 -8.48
CA PHE A 767 7.94 -9.33 -8.25
C PHE A 767 6.83 -9.70 -9.26
N PRO A 768 7.17 -10.11 -10.49
CA PRO A 768 6.19 -10.34 -11.56
C PRO A 768 5.10 -11.35 -11.19
N ASP A 769 5.47 -12.39 -10.43
CA ASP A 769 4.55 -13.46 -10.03
C ASP A 769 3.53 -13.03 -8.97
N ALA A 770 3.76 -11.89 -8.30
CA ALA A 770 2.95 -11.49 -7.16
C ALA A 770 1.66 -10.78 -7.58
N GLN A 771 1.54 -10.28 -8.83
CA GLN A 771 0.38 -9.53 -9.37
C GLN A 771 -0.40 -8.73 -8.31
N ARG A 772 0.32 -8.00 -7.42
CA ARG A 772 -0.21 -7.14 -6.34
C ARG A 772 -0.55 -7.79 -4.97
N TYR A 773 -0.28 -9.08 -4.75
CA TYR A 773 -0.57 -9.80 -3.49
C TYR A 773 0.59 -10.68 -2.98
N LEU A 774 1.64 -10.06 -2.43
CA LEU A 774 2.79 -10.75 -1.84
C LEU A 774 2.44 -11.79 -0.75
N ALA A 775 1.32 -11.63 -0.05
CA ALA A 775 0.95 -12.52 1.05
C ALA A 775 0.05 -13.69 0.61
N LEU A 776 -0.50 -13.66 -0.61
CA LEU A 776 -1.43 -14.68 -1.11
C LEU A 776 -0.74 -15.72 -1.99
N THR A 777 0.46 -15.44 -2.50
CA THR A 777 1.29 -16.40 -3.23
C THR A 777 2.26 -17.12 -2.29
N GLU A 778 2.47 -18.42 -2.47
CA GLU A 778 3.41 -19.20 -1.64
C GLU A 778 4.88 -18.79 -1.92
N THR A 779 5.17 -18.50 -3.18
CA THR A 779 6.50 -18.05 -3.64
C THR A 779 6.41 -16.85 -4.58
N ILE A 780 7.49 -16.05 -4.62
CA ILE A 780 7.67 -14.89 -5.50
C ILE A 780 9.06 -14.90 -6.11
N THR A 781 9.18 -14.50 -7.38
CA THR A 781 10.48 -14.32 -8.03
C THR A 781 10.90 -12.85 -8.00
N LEU A 782 12.10 -12.57 -7.48
CA LEU A 782 12.69 -11.22 -7.58
C LEU A 782 13.21 -11.04 -9.01
N GLN A 783 12.71 -10.01 -9.72
CA GLN A 783 13.10 -9.74 -11.10
C GLN A 783 14.09 -8.57 -11.22
N ALA A 784 13.75 -7.43 -10.64
CA ALA A 784 14.55 -6.21 -10.77
C ALA A 784 14.38 -5.27 -9.58
N ILE A 785 15.32 -4.33 -9.45
CA ILE A 785 15.24 -3.20 -8.53
C ILE A 785 15.41 -1.92 -9.33
N GLU A 786 14.52 -0.96 -9.12
CA GLU A 786 14.55 0.34 -9.80
C GLU A 786 14.38 1.49 -8.81
N PHE A 787 14.74 2.70 -9.25
CA PHE A 787 14.69 3.91 -8.44
C PHE A 787 13.88 4.98 -9.14
N VAL A 788 13.13 5.75 -8.36
CA VAL A 788 12.26 6.82 -8.83
C VAL A 788 12.51 8.06 -7.98
N ARG A 789 12.58 9.24 -8.60
CA ARG A 789 12.58 10.53 -7.91
C ARG A 789 11.44 11.39 -8.45
N ASP A 790 10.61 11.92 -7.56
CA ASP A 790 9.49 12.82 -7.92
C ASP A 790 8.57 12.22 -9.02
N ARG A 791 8.26 10.91 -8.88
CA ARG A 791 7.47 10.10 -9.84
C ARG A 791 8.13 9.85 -11.21
N ALA A 792 9.40 10.17 -11.40
CA ALA A 792 10.16 9.87 -12.62
C ALA A 792 11.26 8.80 -12.37
N PRO A 793 11.45 7.82 -13.28
CA PRO A 793 12.56 6.86 -13.19
C PRO A 793 13.93 7.56 -13.10
N LEU A 794 14.77 7.12 -12.17
CA LEU A 794 16.10 7.67 -11.93
C LEU A 794 17.17 6.70 -12.48
N PRO A 795 18.06 7.14 -13.40
CA PRO A 795 19.18 6.33 -13.85
C PRO A 795 20.07 5.85 -12.70
N LEU A 796 20.52 4.60 -12.74
CA LEU A 796 21.34 4.00 -11.67
C LEU A 796 22.64 4.76 -11.41
N GLU A 797 23.18 5.45 -12.42
CA GLU A 797 24.36 6.32 -12.28
C GLU A 797 24.10 7.59 -11.47
N GLU A 798 22.84 8.03 -11.39
CA GLU A 798 22.40 9.21 -10.65
C GLU A 798 21.86 8.87 -9.25
N VAL A 799 21.67 7.58 -8.94
CA VAL A 799 21.27 7.11 -7.62
C VAL A 799 22.43 7.38 -6.63
N PRO A 800 22.18 8.01 -5.47
CA PRO A 800 23.19 8.18 -4.44
C PRO A 800 23.86 6.83 -4.09
N PRO A 801 25.19 6.70 -4.12
CA PRO A 801 25.86 5.39 -3.96
C PRO A 801 25.55 4.70 -2.62
N LEU A 802 25.30 5.48 -1.57
CA LEU A 802 24.86 4.95 -0.27
C LEU A 802 23.48 4.27 -0.36
N VAL A 803 22.51 4.94 -1.00
CA VAL A 803 21.14 4.42 -1.19
C VAL A 803 21.17 3.19 -2.08
N PHE A 804 21.94 3.22 -3.16
CA PHE A 804 22.15 2.05 -4.01
C PHE A 804 22.72 0.87 -3.21
N SER A 805 23.77 1.12 -2.42
CA SER A 805 24.41 0.07 -1.63
C SER A 805 23.45 -0.57 -0.62
N GLU A 806 22.70 0.24 0.10
CA GLU A 806 21.80 -0.25 1.16
C GLU A 806 20.55 -0.92 0.59
N THR A 807 20.02 -0.46 -0.54
CA THR A 807 18.90 -1.10 -1.24
C THR A 807 19.27 -2.50 -1.71
N LEU A 808 20.44 -2.65 -2.35
CA LEU A 808 20.92 -3.94 -2.86
C LEU A 808 21.29 -4.88 -1.70
N ARG A 809 21.77 -4.33 -0.59
CA ARG A 809 22.03 -5.09 0.63
C ARG A 809 20.75 -5.66 1.24
N ASP A 810 19.66 -4.89 1.26
CA ASP A 810 18.37 -5.38 1.74
C ASP A 810 17.89 -6.56 0.89
N ALA A 811 17.97 -6.42 -0.44
CA ALA A 811 17.60 -7.49 -1.37
C ALA A 811 18.42 -8.78 -1.13
N ASP A 812 19.74 -8.68 -1.00
CA ASP A 812 20.59 -9.84 -0.70
C ASP A 812 20.23 -10.52 0.64
N LEU A 813 19.95 -9.73 1.67
CA LEU A 813 19.55 -10.27 2.97
C LEU A 813 18.21 -11.03 2.88
N ILE A 814 17.29 -10.56 2.05
CA ILE A 814 16.02 -11.24 1.80
C ILE A 814 16.27 -12.53 1.02
N VAL A 815 17.02 -12.47 -0.09
CA VAL A 815 17.38 -13.63 -0.91
C VAL A 815 18.05 -14.71 -0.06
N SER A 816 19.00 -14.34 0.79
CA SER A 816 19.77 -15.29 1.61
C SER A 816 18.92 -16.12 2.59
N VAL A 817 17.73 -15.63 2.99
CA VAL A 817 16.86 -16.27 4.00
C VAL A 817 15.58 -16.84 3.38
N ALA A 818 15.02 -16.17 2.38
CA ALA A 818 13.72 -16.52 1.80
C ALA A 818 13.81 -17.52 0.64
N PHE A 819 14.98 -17.73 0.03
CA PHE A 819 15.17 -18.61 -1.14
C PHE A 819 14.62 -20.04 -0.97
N THR A 820 14.00 -20.60 -2.02
CA THR A 820 13.25 -21.87 -2.00
C THR A 820 13.95 -23.08 -2.63
N GLY A 821 15.11 -22.93 -3.28
CA GLY A 821 15.75 -24.01 -4.05
C GLY A 821 15.99 -25.32 -3.26
N GLU A 822 15.47 -26.44 -3.78
CA GLU A 822 15.27 -27.74 -3.09
C GLU A 822 16.53 -28.46 -2.57
N THR A 823 17.75 -27.97 -2.82
CA THR A 823 19.01 -28.63 -2.38
C THR A 823 20.08 -27.74 -1.76
N GLY A 824 19.94 -26.41 -1.71
CA GLY A 824 21.11 -25.53 -1.53
C GLY A 824 20.91 -24.38 -0.56
N THR A 825 21.73 -24.32 0.48
CA THR A 825 22.08 -23.07 1.15
C THR A 825 22.57 -22.06 0.09
N HIS A 826 21.79 -21.03 -0.24
CA HIS A 826 22.23 -19.95 -1.14
C HIS A 826 23.59 -19.41 -0.66
N ALA A 827 24.62 -19.45 -1.50
CA ALA A 827 25.99 -19.13 -1.09
C ALA A 827 26.22 -17.63 -0.76
N GLY A 828 25.20 -16.79 -0.93
CA GLY A 828 25.28 -15.34 -0.77
C GLY A 828 25.77 -14.65 -2.04
N SER A 829 25.54 -13.35 -2.12
CA SER A 829 26.14 -12.47 -3.14
C SER A 829 27.67 -12.51 -3.13
N ALA A 830 28.29 -12.03 -4.22
CA ALA A 830 29.75 -11.88 -4.30
C ALA A 830 30.28 -10.93 -3.21
N GLU A 831 29.51 -9.90 -2.88
CA GLU A 831 29.79 -8.91 -1.83
C GLU A 831 29.83 -9.56 -0.44
N VAL A 832 28.90 -10.47 -0.14
CA VAL A 832 28.92 -11.26 1.11
C VAL A 832 30.16 -12.14 1.19
N ILE A 833 30.48 -12.86 0.10
CA ILE A 833 31.65 -13.74 0.03
C ILE A 833 32.93 -12.92 0.24
N GLN A 834 33.03 -11.77 -0.42
CA GLN A 834 34.16 -10.85 -0.29
C GLN A 834 34.31 -10.32 1.15
N ARG A 835 33.23 -9.89 1.81
CA ARG A 835 33.28 -9.43 3.22
C ARG A 835 33.68 -10.53 4.19
N ARG A 836 33.26 -11.77 3.96
CA ARG A 836 33.71 -12.91 4.76
C ARG A 836 35.19 -13.22 4.51
N ALA A 837 35.67 -13.12 3.28
CA ALA A 837 37.08 -13.28 2.96
C ALA A 837 37.94 -12.24 3.68
N GLU A 838 37.55 -10.97 3.65
CA GLU A 838 38.24 -9.88 4.36
C GLU A 838 38.25 -10.08 5.88
N LEU A 839 37.13 -10.53 6.45
CA LEU A 839 37.04 -10.88 7.87
C LEU A 839 37.99 -12.02 8.24
N VAL A 840 37.99 -13.10 7.45
CA VAL A 840 38.91 -14.23 7.65
C VAL A 840 40.36 -13.78 7.52
N GLN A 841 40.70 -12.99 6.50
CA GLN A 841 42.04 -12.45 6.31
C GLN A 841 42.48 -11.59 7.50
N ALA A 842 41.60 -10.72 8.02
CA ALA A 842 41.90 -9.88 9.19
C ALA A 842 42.10 -10.72 10.47
N LEU A 843 41.27 -11.75 10.70
CA LEU A 843 41.40 -12.67 11.84
C LEU A 843 42.68 -13.50 11.77
N VAL A 844 42.95 -14.13 10.63
CA VAL A 844 44.13 -14.95 10.37
C VAL A 844 45.41 -14.12 10.50
N GLY A 845 45.42 -12.92 9.91
CA GLY A 845 46.56 -11.99 9.98
C GLY A 845 46.86 -11.56 11.42
N ASN A 846 45.83 -11.22 12.19
CA ASN A 846 46.00 -10.83 13.60
C ASN A 846 46.50 -11.99 14.49
N LEU A 847 46.08 -13.22 14.19
CA LEU A 847 46.53 -14.41 14.91
C LEU A 847 47.88 -14.95 14.43
N GLY A 848 48.46 -14.37 13.37
CA GLY A 848 49.74 -14.80 12.80
C GLY A 848 49.69 -16.19 12.14
N LEU A 849 48.52 -16.60 11.64
CA LEU A 849 48.28 -17.96 11.13
C LEU A 849 48.69 -18.06 9.65
N ALA A 850 49.94 -18.42 9.36
CA ALA A 850 50.46 -18.54 7.99
C ALA A 850 49.82 -19.67 7.15
N ASN A 851 49.02 -20.54 7.78
CA ASN A 851 48.48 -21.75 7.18
C ASN A 851 47.14 -21.54 6.46
N VAL A 852 46.66 -20.31 6.36
CA VAL A 852 45.44 -19.95 5.62
C VAL A 852 45.75 -18.96 4.52
N ARG A 853 45.25 -19.23 3.32
CA ARG A 853 45.26 -18.30 2.19
C ARG A 853 43.86 -18.17 1.63
N CYS A 854 43.37 -16.95 1.49
CA CYS A 854 42.08 -16.70 0.83
C CYS A 854 42.31 -16.38 -0.65
N GLU A 855 41.65 -17.11 -1.54
CA GLU A 855 41.67 -16.89 -3.00
C GLU A 855 40.26 -17.00 -3.57
N GLY A 856 39.80 -15.93 -4.23
CA GLY A 856 38.43 -15.85 -4.75
C GLY A 856 37.40 -16.13 -3.67
N HIS A 857 36.55 -17.14 -3.89
CA HIS A 857 35.47 -17.51 -2.98
C HIS A 857 35.87 -18.53 -1.90
N HIS A 858 37.17 -18.85 -1.78
CA HIS A 858 37.64 -19.95 -0.94
C HIS A 858 38.73 -19.52 0.05
N ALA A 859 38.74 -20.15 1.22
CA ALA A 859 39.90 -20.22 2.10
C ALA A 859 40.59 -21.58 1.95
N HIS A 860 41.86 -21.55 1.55
CA HIS A 860 42.75 -22.70 1.51
C HIS A 860 43.46 -22.82 2.87
N ILE A 861 43.29 -23.97 3.53
CA ILE A 861 43.71 -24.21 4.90
C ILE A 861 44.67 -25.41 4.89
N THR A 862 45.87 -25.23 5.43
CA THR A 862 46.83 -26.32 5.62
C THR A 862 46.78 -26.79 7.07
N GLY A 863 46.09 -27.89 7.33
CA GLY A 863 46.08 -28.55 8.63
C GLY A 863 47.26 -29.50 8.80
N SER A 864 47.33 -30.15 9.97
CA SER A 864 48.29 -31.21 10.28
C SER A 864 47.95 -32.56 9.63
N ARG A 865 46.66 -32.82 9.33
CA ARG A 865 46.18 -34.08 8.73
C ARG A 865 45.92 -33.94 7.23
N ALA A 866 45.38 -32.81 6.76
CA ALA A 866 45.14 -32.60 5.33
C ALA A 866 45.17 -31.13 4.91
N ARG A 867 45.04 -30.89 3.60
CA ARG A 867 44.79 -29.57 3.01
C ARG A 867 43.32 -29.45 2.68
N TYR A 868 42.71 -28.33 3.03
CA TYR A 868 41.28 -28.10 2.88
C TYR A 868 41.02 -26.83 2.06
N ARG A 869 39.91 -26.84 1.33
CA ARG A 869 39.34 -25.70 0.63
C ARG A 869 37.93 -25.46 1.15
N LEU A 870 37.76 -24.37 1.88
CA LEU A 870 36.49 -23.95 2.49
C LEU A 870 35.84 -22.85 1.65
N HIS A 871 34.63 -23.08 1.13
CA HIS A 871 33.87 -22.08 0.38
C HIS A 871 33.28 -21.03 1.35
N LEU A 872 33.65 -19.76 1.18
CA LEU A 872 33.30 -18.65 2.06
C LEU A 872 31.85 -18.16 1.89
N GLY A 873 31.14 -18.67 0.90
CA GLY A 873 29.70 -18.43 0.73
C GLY A 873 28.80 -19.45 1.41
N SER A 874 29.14 -20.74 1.27
CA SER A 874 28.27 -21.88 1.62
C SER A 874 28.77 -22.67 2.83
N GLY A 875 30.03 -22.49 3.25
CA GLY A 875 30.64 -23.28 4.32
C GLY A 875 30.97 -24.72 3.93
N VAL A 876 30.90 -25.05 2.64
CA VAL A 876 31.27 -26.35 2.07
C VAL A 876 32.78 -26.54 2.11
N ILE A 877 33.24 -27.73 2.50
CA ILE A 877 34.66 -28.07 2.62
C ILE A 877 35.01 -29.17 1.63
N HIS A 878 36.13 -28.98 0.92
CA HIS A 878 36.78 -30.03 0.13
C HIS A 878 38.19 -30.29 0.67
N ILE A 879 38.57 -31.55 0.84
CA ILE A 879 39.95 -31.99 1.08
C ILE A 879 40.67 -32.03 -0.27
N GLU A 880 41.86 -31.44 -0.35
CA GLU A 880 42.62 -31.35 -1.60
C GLU A 880 43.60 -32.54 -1.76
N PRO A 881 43.56 -33.26 -2.91
CA PRO A 881 42.63 -33.09 -4.04
C PRO A 881 41.31 -33.88 -3.88
N GLY A 882 40.16 -33.20 -4.04
CA GLY A 882 38.91 -33.79 -4.56
C GLY A 882 37.79 -34.19 -3.59
N ASN A 883 38.02 -34.51 -2.32
CA ASN A 883 36.98 -35.14 -1.49
C ASN A 883 36.13 -34.14 -0.71
N TYR A 884 34.80 -34.27 -0.75
CA TYR A 884 33.90 -33.47 0.09
C TYR A 884 34.03 -33.89 1.57
N LEU A 885 34.13 -32.92 2.48
CA LEU A 885 34.14 -33.15 3.92
C LEU A 885 32.86 -32.56 4.54
N CYS A 886 32.00 -33.43 5.06
CA CYS A 886 30.78 -33.04 5.73
C CYS A 886 31.05 -32.82 7.23
N ILE A 887 30.90 -31.57 7.68
CA ILE A 887 30.92 -31.22 9.11
C ILE A 887 29.58 -30.62 9.46
N VAL A 888 28.81 -31.33 10.28
CA VAL A 888 27.52 -30.87 10.80
C VAL A 888 27.76 -30.24 12.18
N PRO A 889 27.36 -28.97 12.41
CA PRO A 889 27.48 -28.35 13.73
C PRO A 889 26.65 -29.11 14.78
N ALA A 890 27.26 -29.55 15.88
CA ALA A 890 26.60 -30.34 16.92
C ALA A 890 25.75 -29.50 17.93
N GLY A 891 25.58 -28.19 17.70
CA GLY A 891 24.84 -27.29 18.59
C GLY A 891 24.93 -25.82 18.17
N LYS A 892 24.50 -24.89 19.05
CA LYS A 892 24.72 -23.44 18.84
C LYS A 892 26.23 -23.17 18.67
N PRO A 893 26.64 -22.19 17.83
CA PRO A 893 28.03 -21.75 17.77
C PRO A 893 28.56 -21.47 19.18
N ALA A 894 29.82 -21.81 19.46
CA ALA A 894 30.41 -21.56 20.77
C ALA A 894 30.32 -20.06 21.10
N ASP A 895 29.73 -19.71 22.27
CA ASP A 895 29.59 -18.34 22.77
C ASP A 895 30.94 -17.60 22.93
N ASP A 896 32.08 -18.31 22.83
CA ASP A 896 33.44 -17.80 23.04
C ASP A 896 34.18 -17.35 21.75
N LEU A 897 33.60 -17.51 20.55
CA LEU A 897 34.29 -17.12 19.32
C LEU A 897 34.24 -15.59 19.12
N TYR A 898 35.40 -14.93 19.18
CA TYR A 898 35.51 -13.49 18.93
C TYR A 898 35.11 -13.12 17.49
N LEU A 899 34.14 -12.21 17.38
CA LEU A 899 33.80 -11.51 16.14
C LEU A 899 33.84 -10.00 16.37
N PRO A 900 34.23 -9.20 15.35
CA PRO A 900 34.40 -7.76 15.50
C PRO A 900 33.08 -6.98 15.49
N PHE A 901 31.93 -7.66 15.58
CA PHE A 901 30.60 -7.07 15.65
C PHE A 901 29.63 -7.99 16.41
N ALA A 902 28.65 -7.40 17.09
CA ALA A 902 27.71 -8.12 17.95
C ALA A 902 26.63 -8.90 17.18
N ASP A 903 26.21 -8.42 16.01
CA ASP A 903 25.30 -9.14 15.11
C ASP A 903 26.07 -9.97 14.11
N SER A 904 26.42 -11.20 14.48
CA SER A 904 26.96 -12.13 13.50
C SER A 904 25.86 -12.93 12.84
N ASP A 905 25.88 -12.96 11.51
CA ASP A 905 25.05 -13.92 10.78
C ASP A 905 25.54 -15.34 11.10
N ALA A 906 24.59 -16.26 11.27
CA ALA A 906 24.88 -17.64 11.70
C ALA A 906 25.87 -18.35 10.77
N ARG A 907 25.85 -18.01 9.47
CA ARG A 907 26.71 -18.63 8.46
C ARG A 907 28.16 -18.14 8.55
N THR A 908 28.39 -16.86 8.81
CA THR A 908 29.72 -16.31 9.09
C THR A 908 30.32 -16.98 10.33
N SER A 909 29.52 -17.13 11.41
CA SER A 909 29.96 -17.85 12.61
C SER A 909 30.33 -19.30 12.31
N GLU A 910 29.49 -20.01 11.54
CA GLU A 910 29.74 -21.39 11.11
C GLU A 910 31.05 -21.53 10.29
N ILE A 911 31.24 -20.67 9.29
CA ILE A 911 32.44 -20.66 8.43
C ILE A 911 33.69 -20.45 9.27
N ILE A 912 33.67 -19.50 10.21
CA ILE A 912 34.83 -19.22 11.07
C ILE A 912 35.08 -20.37 12.05
N SER A 913 34.03 -20.99 12.62
CA SER A 913 34.19 -22.19 13.45
C SER A 913 34.82 -23.35 12.67
N LYS A 914 34.36 -23.60 11.43
CA LYS A 914 34.94 -24.61 10.53
C LYS A 914 36.40 -24.30 10.20
N LEU A 915 36.72 -23.04 9.89
CA LEU A 915 38.08 -22.59 9.63
C LEU A 915 39.02 -22.94 10.80
N PHE A 916 38.66 -22.58 12.04
CA PHE A 916 39.49 -22.85 13.21
C PHE A 916 39.59 -24.34 13.55
N LEU A 917 38.50 -25.10 13.38
CA LEU A 917 38.51 -26.55 13.54
C LEU A 917 39.49 -27.23 12.56
N LEU A 918 39.50 -26.80 11.30
CA LEU A 918 40.37 -27.36 10.25
C LEU A 918 41.84 -26.89 10.38
N LEU A 919 42.05 -25.73 10.97
CA LEU A 919 43.39 -25.25 11.29
C LEU A 919 44.07 -26.07 12.39
N ASP A 920 43.29 -26.50 13.39
CA ASP A 920 43.72 -27.39 14.45
C ASP A 920 43.20 -28.81 14.21
N ASP A 921 43.25 -29.27 12.96
CA ASP A 921 42.65 -30.55 12.57
C ASP A 921 43.25 -31.74 13.31
N GLY A 922 44.43 -31.61 13.95
CA GLY A 922 45.08 -32.61 14.78
C GLY A 922 44.40 -32.85 16.12
N ALA A 923 43.65 -31.85 16.63
CA ALA A 923 42.87 -31.95 17.86
C ALA A 923 41.44 -32.50 17.64
N ILE A 924 41.07 -32.80 16.40
CA ILE A 924 39.76 -33.40 16.10
C ILE A 924 39.73 -34.83 16.63
N ASP A 925 38.83 -35.10 17.59
CA ASP A 925 38.59 -36.43 18.16
C ASP A 925 37.32 -37.11 17.62
N ASP A 926 36.48 -36.39 16.86
CA ASP A 926 35.22 -36.92 16.32
C ASP A 926 35.47 -38.05 15.29
N PRO A 927 35.06 -39.30 15.57
CA PRO A 927 35.31 -40.43 14.69
C PRO A 927 34.70 -40.27 13.29
N SER A 928 33.57 -39.56 13.16
CA SER A 928 32.85 -39.37 11.90
C SER A 928 33.57 -38.40 10.97
N ILE A 929 34.24 -37.39 11.52
CA ILE A 929 35.09 -36.46 10.76
C ILE A 929 36.43 -37.15 10.42
N LEU A 930 37.02 -37.85 11.39
CA LEU A 930 38.29 -38.58 11.21
C LEU A 930 38.20 -39.68 10.15
N GLU A 931 37.07 -40.38 10.04
CA GLU A 931 36.87 -41.38 8.99
C GLU A 931 36.80 -40.76 7.58
N GLN A 932 36.13 -39.62 7.42
CA GLN A 932 36.07 -38.89 6.16
C GLN A 932 37.45 -38.37 5.72
N ILE A 933 38.24 -37.83 6.67
CA ILE A 933 39.62 -37.38 6.39
C ILE A 933 40.50 -38.57 5.98
N ARG A 934 40.44 -39.70 6.70
CA ARG A 934 41.25 -40.90 6.39
C ARG A 934 40.88 -41.56 5.07
N ARG A 935 39.59 -41.63 4.71
CA ARG A 935 39.14 -42.15 3.40
C ARG A 935 39.66 -41.31 2.21
N SER A 936 40.21 -40.13 2.48
CA SER A 936 40.81 -39.24 1.49
C SER A 936 42.29 -39.54 1.20
N GLU A 937 42.96 -40.31 2.06
CA GLU A 937 44.32 -40.79 1.84
C GLU A 937 44.26 -41.95 0.84
N VAL A 938 44.37 -41.66 -0.46
CA VAL A 938 44.59 -42.70 -1.47
C VAL A 938 46.02 -43.24 -1.28
N PRO A 939 46.25 -44.56 -1.13
CA PRO A 939 47.58 -45.14 -1.17
C PRO A 939 48.17 -44.95 -2.58
N ALA A 940 49.47 -44.64 -2.65
CA ALA A 940 50.25 -44.42 -3.86
C ALA A 940 50.06 -45.48 -4.96
#